data_AF-A0A3T1B1X1-F1
#
_entry.id   AF-A0A3T1B1X1-F1
#
_cell.length_a   1.000
_cell.length_b   1.000
_cell.length_c   1.000
_cell.angle_alpha   90.00
_cell.angle_beta   90.00
_cell.angle_gamma   90.00
#
_symmetry.space_group_name_H-M   'P 1'
#
loop_
_entity.id
_entity.type
_entity.pdbx_description
1 polymer ?
#
loop_
_entity_poly.entity_id
_entity_poly.type
_entity_poly.pdbx_seq_one_letter_code
_entity_poly.pdbx_strand_id
1 'polypeptide(L)'
;MPARAALSELPNPYEFASPITRPERLAGRRSELSDIRYYLRHARHERPVNLALVGERAAGKTSLLNIIDHEAKQLGLLTARINLTTGDADPTDLFGKIYEAVVDAVISAGHLFQPGSDEDRIYHKIMVELDPAADNLDFPLRFPAHYAGAVKSGRQISEPKLMKDLETLRRACGTACVLLFDECDVLKERVALEMLRNVFMNTPGYQLVLTGTPGMFPLFDDVFSPIIRQFKKIHVDPFRQESETESCLRGPLDLMGLPVDDLIPHGLVLTHDVHELSGGRPYEIQLLGHLMFKMVQERKAEFMALSANVLDDVLRELDIAAPPHAGSRPIVEKVRKLGVDTLRGMGLLTACIGHANLDEMMFAVKLNELGPSELREALPQHFADLCAAGLLAADEDGPITFCGDEFEKVYVSYLAKSKNVSFRVQTREFSDFLASAISSSIDEATAFWAPSSVDGRLWVEDTISSLLPGGDPELRSRTPVVYEWVLAALGSGRLVLDRVTAAYKGTKVVLWVPRTDIEEGPLDDVLKTLEVRAGALGGSLRVEQIAYDLPSEEEFLRSLATRPNRAILASLGDVHAHRAFDAYTAGRLVEVGAELDLALRFPVTGDNANNIGYMLMSLGRLDEARRWLEICLTGGDTDGYTRALAHYNLAVTGLALDWPAGEVEKNLAASLAAIGELQLARYEAGCLFGPERSGDGMVMVERLGPDIREMIDGVRRFLGGVRPAVTGFEHAARSSDL
;
A
#
# COMPACT_ATOMS: atom_id res chain seq x y z
N MET A 1 28.57 6.97 -15.42
CA MET A 1 28.22 5.55 -15.31
C MET A 1 29.32 4.81 -14.58
N PRO A 2 29.05 4.14 -13.45
CA PRO A 2 29.93 3.05 -13.00
C PRO A 2 30.12 2.13 -14.21
N ALA A 3 31.36 1.75 -14.52
CA ALA A 3 31.61 0.91 -15.68
C ALA A 3 30.72 -0.34 -15.55
N ARG A 4 29.85 -0.63 -16.54
CA ARG A 4 28.92 -1.80 -16.54
C ARG A 4 29.63 -3.13 -16.22
N ALA A 5 30.96 -3.19 -16.34
CA ALA A 5 31.80 -4.27 -15.85
C ALA A 5 31.74 -4.51 -14.32
N ALA A 6 31.31 -3.53 -13.52
CA ALA A 6 31.18 -3.64 -12.07
C ALA A 6 29.85 -4.29 -11.65
N LEU A 7 28.77 -4.21 -12.45
CA LEU A 7 27.46 -4.73 -12.06
C LEU A 7 27.44 -6.26 -11.90
N SER A 8 28.23 -6.98 -12.70
CA SER A 8 28.33 -8.44 -12.63
C SER A 8 29.03 -8.95 -11.36
N GLU A 9 29.80 -8.10 -10.69
CA GLU A 9 30.51 -8.43 -9.45
C GLU A 9 29.69 -8.08 -8.19
N LEU A 10 28.60 -7.33 -8.36
CA LEU A 10 27.74 -6.93 -7.25
C LEU A 10 26.75 -8.04 -6.90
N PRO A 11 26.41 -8.22 -5.61
CA PRO A 11 25.31 -9.09 -5.22
C PRO A 11 23.99 -8.52 -5.78
N ASN A 12 23.05 -9.40 -6.08
CA ASN A 12 21.71 -8.96 -6.48
C ASN A 12 21.00 -8.27 -5.29
N PRO A 13 20.52 -7.02 -5.42
CA PRO A 13 19.89 -6.28 -4.33
C PRO A 13 18.54 -6.84 -3.90
N TYR A 14 17.89 -7.66 -4.74
CA TYR A 14 16.56 -8.19 -4.49
C TYR A 14 16.65 -9.56 -3.84
N GLU A 15 16.17 -9.63 -2.60
CA GLU A 15 16.18 -10.84 -1.78
C GLU A 15 14.74 -11.32 -1.62
N PHE A 16 14.31 -12.19 -2.53
CA PHE A 16 12.96 -12.75 -2.50
C PHE A 16 12.86 -13.97 -1.58
N ALA A 17 13.95 -14.75 -1.44
CA ALA A 17 13.92 -16.02 -0.71
C ALA A 17 13.83 -15.87 0.82
N SER A 18 14.21 -14.71 1.38
CA SER A 18 14.24 -14.47 2.82
C SER A 18 13.38 -13.27 3.21
N PRO A 19 12.67 -13.33 4.35
CA PRO A 19 11.97 -12.18 4.89
C PRO A 19 12.91 -11.01 5.16
N ILE A 20 12.44 -9.78 4.95
CA ILE A 20 13.23 -8.56 5.14
C ILE A 20 13.56 -8.42 6.63
N THR A 21 14.83 -8.24 6.97
CA THR A 21 15.30 -8.07 8.36
C THR A 21 15.71 -6.64 8.68
N ARG A 22 15.90 -5.80 7.66
CA ARG A 22 16.43 -4.44 7.80
C ARG A 22 15.34 -3.40 7.49
N PRO A 23 15.07 -2.44 8.37
CA PRO A 23 14.01 -1.44 8.17
C PRO A 23 14.13 -0.67 6.85
N GLU A 24 15.35 -0.32 6.45
CA GLU A 24 15.61 0.44 5.22
C GLU A 24 15.22 -0.32 3.94
N ARG A 25 15.09 -1.64 3.99
CA ARG A 25 14.63 -2.47 2.86
C ARG A 25 13.12 -2.69 2.85
N LEU A 26 12.38 -2.26 3.89
CA LEU A 26 10.93 -2.42 3.95
C LEU A 26 10.26 -1.34 3.10
N ALA A 27 9.69 -1.75 1.97
CA ALA A 27 8.89 -0.87 1.10
C ALA A 27 7.42 -0.82 1.54
N GLY A 28 6.78 0.34 1.30
CA GLY A 28 5.39 0.57 1.66
C GLY A 28 5.15 0.53 3.18
N ARG A 29 3.95 0.10 3.59
CA ARG A 29 3.62 -0.23 4.99
C ARG A 29 3.67 0.93 6.00
N ARG A 30 3.63 2.18 5.53
CA ARG A 30 3.77 3.35 6.40
C ARG A 30 2.66 3.43 7.44
N SER A 31 1.41 3.13 7.06
CA SER A 31 0.26 3.18 7.96
C SER A 31 0.30 2.03 8.98
N GLU A 32 0.63 0.81 8.55
CA GLU A 32 0.79 -0.34 9.43
C GLU A 32 1.91 -0.11 10.46
N LEU A 33 3.07 0.40 10.03
CA LEU A 33 4.18 0.73 10.92
C LEU A 33 3.85 1.85 11.90
N SER A 34 3.06 2.84 11.48
CA SER A 34 2.58 3.91 12.36
C SER A 34 1.75 3.34 13.51
N ASP A 35 0.75 2.50 13.18
CA ASP A 35 -0.09 1.80 14.16
C ASP A 35 0.76 0.91 15.08
N ILE A 36 1.66 0.11 14.52
CA ILE A 36 2.59 -0.74 15.28
C ILE A 36 3.39 0.09 16.28
N ARG A 37 4.06 1.15 15.83
CA ARG A 37 4.91 2.00 16.68
C ARG A 37 4.10 2.65 17.80
N TYR A 38 2.88 3.06 17.51
CA TYR A 38 1.95 3.58 18.51
C TYR A 38 1.72 2.55 19.63
N TYR A 39 1.33 1.32 19.27
CA TYR A 39 1.05 0.27 20.26
C TYR A 39 2.29 -0.31 20.96
N LEU A 40 3.45 -0.34 20.31
CA LEU A 40 4.71 -0.73 20.95
C LEU A 40 5.11 0.24 22.06
N ARG A 41 4.87 1.55 21.91
CA ARG A 41 5.11 2.52 23.00
C ARG A 41 4.24 2.25 24.22
N HIS A 42 3.06 1.66 24.02
CA HIS A 42 2.16 1.24 25.08
C HIS A 42 2.55 -0.11 25.73
N ALA A 43 3.57 -0.82 25.21
CA ALA A 43 4.06 -2.08 25.79
C ALA A 43 4.48 -1.96 27.26
N ARG A 44 4.91 -0.77 27.68
CA ARG A 44 5.37 -0.48 29.05
C ARG A 44 4.25 -0.36 30.07
N HIS A 45 2.99 -0.26 29.65
CA HIS A 45 1.86 -0.26 30.57
C HIS A 45 1.64 -1.65 31.18
N GLU A 46 0.94 -1.72 32.32
CA GLU A 46 0.67 -3.00 32.98
C GLU A 46 -0.11 -3.97 32.07
N ARG A 47 -0.96 -3.44 31.19
CA ARG A 47 -1.80 -4.19 30.27
C ARG A 47 -1.67 -3.63 28.85
N PRO A 48 -0.66 -4.06 28.09
CA PRO A 48 -0.49 -3.60 26.72
C PRO A 48 -1.60 -4.14 25.81
N VAL A 49 -1.90 -3.39 24.76
CA VAL A 49 -2.78 -3.87 23.68
C VAL A 49 -1.96 -4.80 22.80
N ASN A 50 -2.41 -6.03 22.62
CA ASN A 50 -1.74 -7.00 21.75
C ASN A 50 -1.99 -6.66 20.27
N LEU A 51 -1.13 -7.17 19.40
CA LEU A 51 -1.21 -6.96 17.96
C LEU A 51 -1.48 -8.27 17.23
N ALA A 52 -2.27 -8.19 16.17
CA ALA A 52 -2.56 -9.30 15.28
C ALA A 52 -2.33 -8.85 13.83
N LEU A 53 -1.27 -9.34 13.21
CA LEU A 53 -0.99 -9.13 11.79
C LEU A 53 -1.76 -10.16 10.96
N VAL A 54 -2.75 -9.68 10.22
CA VAL A 54 -3.69 -10.52 9.47
C VAL A 54 -3.45 -10.34 7.99
N GLY A 55 -3.16 -11.41 7.27
CA GLY A 55 -2.99 -11.32 5.82
C GLY A 55 -2.72 -12.66 5.16
N GLU A 56 -2.86 -12.72 3.85
CA GLU A 56 -2.61 -13.94 3.09
C GLU A 56 -1.14 -14.40 3.16
N ARG A 57 -0.88 -15.64 2.72
CA ARG A 57 0.50 -16.13 2.58
C ARG A 57 1.29 -15.22 1.64
N ALA A 58 2.58 -15.05 1.91
CA ALA A 58 3.48 -14.16 1.18
C ALA A 58 3.12 -12.65 1.18
N ALA A 59 2.15 -12.20 2.00
CA ALA A 59 1.81 -10.77 2.11
C ALA A 59 2.88 -9.90 2.80
N GLY A 60 3.95 -10.51 3.32
CA GLY A 60 5.04 -9.81 4.01
C GLY A 60 4.91 -9.74 5.53
N LYS A 61 4.04 -10.57 6.14
CA LYS A 61 3.84 -10.64 7.60
C LYS A 61 5.15 -10.90 8.36
N THR A 62 5.91 -11.90 7.94
CA THR A 62 7.20 -12.26 8.58
C THR A 62 8.24 -11.15 8.45
N SER A 63 8.31 -10.48 7.29
CA SER A 63 9.13 -9.28 7.10
C SER A 63 8.73 -8.17 8.05
N LEU A 64 7.43 -7.90 8.18
CA LEU A 64 6.91 -6.91 9.11
C LEU A 64 7.23 -7.29 10.56
N LEU A 65 7.15 -8.57 10.93
CA LEU A 65 7.54 -9.07 12.26
C LEU A 65 9.00 -8.77 12.61
N ASN A 66 9.91 -8.91 11.64
CA ASN A 66 11.32 -8.55 11.82
C ASN A 66 11.49 -7.05 12.06
N ILE A 67 10.69 -6.22 11.40
CA ILE A 67 10.72 -4.78 11.62
C ILE A 67 10.13 -4.42 12.99
N ILE A 68 9.07 -5.11 13.43
CA ILE A 68 8.55 -4.97 14.80
C ILE A 68 9.62 -5.31 15.84
N ASP A 69 10.39 -6.38 15.64
CA ASP A 69 11.53 -6.73 16.50
C ASP A 69 12.53 -5.57 16.60
N HIS A 70 12.91 -4.99 15.45
CA HIS A 70 13.83 -3.86 15.39
C HIS A 70 13.27 -2.63 16.14
N GLU A 71 12.02 -2.26 15.87
CA GLU A 71 11.35 -1.11 16.49
C GLU A 71 11.20 -1.28 18.00
N ALA A 72 10.84 -2.49 18.46
CA ALA A 72 10.72 -2.79 19.88
C ALA A 72 12.07 -2.68 20.60
N LYS A 73 13.15 -3.18 19.99
CA LYS A 73 14.52 -3.04 20.51
C LYS A 73 14.97 -1.58 20.57
N GLN A 74 14.65 -0.76 19.56
CA GLN A 74 14.92 0.69 19.59
C GLN A 74 14.20 1.40 20.75
N LEU A 75 13.02 0.89 21.14
CA LEU A 75 12.26 1.38 22.30
C LEU A 75 12.76 0.80 23.64
N GLY A 76 13.87 0.03 23.65
CA GLY A 76 14.42 -0.60 24.86
C GLY A 76 13.50 -1.68 25.45
N LEU A 77 12.67 -2.31 24.61
CA LEU A 77 11.86 -3.46 24.98
C LEU A 77 12.66 -4.75 24.74
N LEU A 78 12.41 -5.77 25.55
CA LEU A 78 12.90 -7.11 25.25
C LEU A 78 12.01 -7.74 24.18
N THR A 79 12.58 -8.55 23.30
CA THR A 79 11.81 -9.28 22.29
C THR A 79 12.15 -10.76 22.35
N ALA A 80 11.12 -11.60 22.22
CA ALA A 80 11.27 -13.04 22.09
C ALA A 80 10.51 -13.49 20.85
N ARG A 81 11.15 -14.27 19.98
CA ARG A 81 10.56 -14.76 18.74
C ARG A 81 10.16 -16.21 18.87
N ILE A 82 8.92 -16.51 18.51
CA ILE A 82 8.31 -17.83 18.56
C ILE A 82 7.87 -18.20 17.14
N ASN A 83 8.69 -18.99 16.43
CA ASN A 83 8.36 -19.48 15.10
C ASN A 83 7.61 -20.81 15.23
N LEU A 84 6.29 -20.81 15.03
CA LEU A 84 5.50 -22.02 15.22
C LEU A 84 5.57 -22.94 13.99
N THR A 85 5.38 -24.22 14.24
CA THR A 85 5.33 -25.29 13.24
C THR A 85 4.14 -26.21 13.56
N THR A 86 3.82 -27.13 12.66
CA THR A 86 2.71 -28.08 12.88
C THR A 86 2.87 -28.94 14.14
N GLY A 87 4.10 -29.12 14.63
CA GLY A 87 4.37 -29.84 15.88
C GLY A 87 4.03 -29.05 17.14
N ASP A 88 3.91 -27.72 17.05
CA ASP A 88 3.71 -26.84 18.20
C ASP A 88 2.21 -26.59 18.51
N ALA A 89 1.31 -27.42 17.97
CA ALA A 89 -0.13 -27.29 18.20
C ALA A 89 -0.54 -27.77 19.61
N ASP A 90 0.18 -28.73 20.18
CA ASP A 90 -0.06 -29.23 21.55
C ASP A 90 0.33 -28.15 22.58
N PRO A 91 -0.47 -27.93 23.63
CA PRO A 91 -0.15 -26.95 24.67
C PRO A 91 1.22 -27.18 25.33
N THR A 92 1.65 -28.42 25.53
CA THR A 92 2.96 -28.72 26.13
C THR A 92 4.07 -28.19 25.25
N ASP A 93 4.06 -28.55 23.97
CA ASP A 93 5.09 -28.14 23.01
C ASP A 93 5.10 -26.62 22.79
N LEU A 94 3.91 -26.02 22.62
CA LEU A 94 3.75 -24.57 22.48
C LEU A 94 4.38 -23.80 23.65
N PHE A 95 4.01 -24.15 24.88
CA PHE A 95 4.46 -23.42 26.06
C PHE A 95 5.91 -23.73 26.45
N GLY A 96 6.41 -24.93 26.12
CA GLY A 96 7.84 -25.22 26.20
C GLY A 96 8.64 -24.26 25.33
N LYS A 97 8.21 -24.09 24.07
CA LYS A 97 8.85 -23.21 23.09
C LYS A 97 8.73 -21.73 23.42
N ILE A 98 7.56 -21.28 23.88
CA ILE A 98 7.37 -19.90 24.39
C ILE A 98 8.33 -19.64 25.55
N TYR A 99 8.39 -20.56 26.51
CA TYR A 99 9.22 -20.39 27.69
C TYR A 99 10.71 -20.32 27.34
N GLU A 100 11.17 -21.23 26.48
CA GLU A 100 12.55 -21.25 25.97
C GLU A 100 12.91 -19.93 25.28
N ALA A 101 12.05 -19.45 24.36
CA ALA A 101 12.28 -18.18 23.66
C ALA A 101 12.36 -16.98 24.62
N VAL A 102 11.56 -16.95 25.69
CA VAL A 102 11.61 -15.87 26.70
C VAL A 102 12.89 -15.97 27.53
N VAL A 103 13.24 -17.16 28.02
CA VAL A 103 14.45 -17.37 28.82
C VAL A 103 15.70 -17.01 28.01
N ASP A 104 15.78 -17.45 26.76
CA ASP A 104 16.90 -17.15 25.86
C ASP A 104 17.04 -15.64 25.61
N ALA A 105 15.92 -14.93 25.43
CA ALA A 105 15.93 -13.48 25.29
C ALA A 105 16.46 -12.79 26.56
N VAL A 106 16.02 -13.24 27.74
CA VAL A 106 16.44 -12.70 29.04
C VAL A 106 17.94 -12.94 29.30
N ILE A 107 18.43 -14.15 29.00
CA ILE A 107 19.85 -14.53 29.13
C ILE A 107 20.70 -13.71 28.15
N SER A 108 20.26 -13.59 26.89
CA SER A 108 20.97 -12.82 25.85
C SER A 108 21.07 -11.34 26.19
N ALA A 109 20.10 -10.81 26.93
CA ALA A 109 20.12 -9.45 27.47
C ALA A 109 20.95 -9.31 28.78
N GLY A 110 21.43 -10.42 29.35
CA GLY A 110 22.32 -10.43 30.51
C GLY A 110 21.62 -10.31 31.87
N HIS A 111 20.34 -10.69 31.97
CA HIS A 111 19.52 -10.39 33.17
C HIS A 111 19.26 -11.56 34.12
N LEU A 112 19.49 -12.82 33.73
CA LEU A 112 19.13 -14.00 34.54
C LEU A 112 20.36 -14.75 35.08
N PHE A 113 21.12 -15.40 34.19
CA PHE A 113 22.40 -16.04 34.48
C PHE A 113 23.32 -15.96 33.25
N GLN A 114 24.61 -16.23 33.42
CA GLN A 114 25.59 -16.14 32.34
C GLN A 114 25.57 -17.41 31.47
N PRO A 115 25.63 -17.31 30.13
CA PRO A 115 25.82 -18.47 29.27
C PRO A 115 27.02 -19.31 29.71
N GLY A 116 26.82 -20.62 29.87
CA GLY A 116 27.82 -21.58 30.36
C GLY A 116 27.98 -21.67 31.88
N SER A 117 27.22 -20.89 32.68
CA SER A 117 27.20 -21.02 34.14
C SER A 117 26.57 -22.34 34.59
N ASP A 118 26.66 -22.65 35.89
CA ASP A 118 26.06 -23.87 36.41
C ASP A 118 24.52 -23.82 36.31
N GLU A 119 23.91 -22.65 36.49
CA GLU A 119 22.47 -22.42 36.28
C GLU A 119 22.06 -22.65 34.83
N ASP A 120 22.85 -22.18 33.86
CA ASP A 120 22.61 -22.42 32.43
C ASP A 120 22.67 -23.92 32.09
N ARG A 121 23.65 -24.62 32.65
CA ARG A 121 23.77 -26.09 32.50
C ARG A 121 22.59 -26.82 33.15
N ILE A 122 22.13 -26.37 34.30
CA ILE A 122 20.94 -26.93 34.97
C ILE A 122 19.71 -26.71 34.10
N TYR A 123 19.51 -25.48 33.61
CA TYR A 123 18.40 -25.14 32.72
C TYR A 123 18.37 -26.04 31.47
N HIS A 124 19.51 -26.16 30.77
CA HIS A 124 19.61 -27.00 29.57
C HIS A 124 19.35 -28.49 29.87
N LYS A 125 19.87 -29.04 30.98
CA LYS A 125 19.56 -30.41 31.38
C LYS A 125 18.07 -30.63 31.62
N ILE A 126 17.39 -29.66 32.22
CA ILE A 126 15.97 -29.80 32.50
C ILE A 126 15.13 -29.64 31.23
N MET A 127 15.37 -28.60 30.43
CA MET A 127 14.52 -28.29 29.26
C MET A 127 14.84 -29.16 28.04
N VAL A 128 16.13 -29.42 27.76
CA VAL A 128 16.57 -30.13 26.55
C VAL A 128 16.71 -31.62 26.79
N GLU A 129 17.35 -32.04 27.90
CA GLU A 129 17.47 -33.47 28.24
C GLU A 129 16.22 -34.02 28.96
N LEU A 130 15.25 -33.13 29.24
CA LEU A 130 14.02 -33.43 29.96
C LEU A 130 14.29 -34.08 31.33
N ASP A 131 15.39 -33.75 32.01
CA ASP A 131 15.75 -34.33 33.31
C ASP A 131 15.24 -33.48 34.49
N PRO A 132 14.08 -33.81 35.10
CA PRO A 132 13.58 -33.06 36.25
C PRO A 132 14.43 -33.26 37.51
N ALA A 133 15.31 -34.27 37.57
CA ALA A 133 16.17 -34.51 38.72
C ALA A 133 17.38 -33.57 38.76
N ALA A 134 17.66 -32.84 37.67
CA ALA A 134 18.67 -31.81 37.62
C ALA A 134 18.25 -30.51 38.35
N ASP A 135 16.96 -30.37 38.70
CA ASP A 135 16.46 -29.25 39.49
C ASP A 135 17.06 -29.26 40.90
N ASN A 136 17.43 -28.07 41.39
CA ASN A 136 17.96 -27.91 42.74
C ASN A 136 17.23 -26.78 43.48
N LEU A 137 17.41 -26.72 44.80
CA LEU A 137 16.70 -25.73 45.62
C LEU A 137 17.08 -24.29 45.28
N ASP A 138 18.29 -24.07 44.77
CA ASP A 138 18.86 -22.74 44.49
C ASP A 138 18.51 -22.23 43.08
N PHE A 139 18.01 -23.10 42.19
CA PHE A 139 17.63 -22.73 40.84
C PHE A 139 16.37 -21.82 40.87
N PRO A 140 16.41 -20.63 40.24
CA PRO A 140 15.39 -19.60 40.44
C PRO A 140 14.05 -19.91 39.75
N LEU A 141 14.04 -20.82 38.78
CA LEU A 141 12.89 -21.11 37.92
C LEU A 141 12.29 -22.48 38.26
N ARG A 142 10.96 -22.59 38.32
CA ARG A 142 10.25 -23.81 38.75
C ARG A 142 9.43 -24.48 37.66
N PHE A 143 9.16 -23.77 36.56
CA PHE A 143 8.47 -24.30 35.39
C PHE A 143 9.29 -25.38 34.67
N PRO A 144 10.62 -25.27 34.46
CA PRO A 144 11.38 -26.26 33.70
C PRO A 144 11.21 -27.69 34.21
N ALA A 145 11.35 -27.91 35.51
CA ALA A 145 11.22 -29.25 36.10
C ALA A 145 9.80 -29.81 35.95
N HIS A 146 8.80 -28.93 36.00
CA HIS A 146 7.40 -29.32 35.75
C HIS A 146 7.16 -29.64 34.28
N TYR A 147 7.73 -28.87 33.35
CA TYR A 147 7.66 -29.11 31.91
C TYR A 147 8.28 -30.46 31.54
N ALA A 148 9.51 -30.73 32.00
CA ALA A 148 10.19 -32.01 31.79
C ALA A 148 9.37 -33.20 32.29
N GLY A 149 8.76 -33.06 33.48
CA GLY A 149 7.85 -34.06 34.03
C GLY A 149 6.56 -34.23 33.22
N ALA A 150 5.98 -33.13 32.72
CA ALA A 150 4.78 -33.13 31.89
C ALA A 150 5.02 -33.90 30.58
N VAL A 151 6.10 -33.58 29.86
CA VAL A 151 6.51 -34.27 28.61
C VAL A 151 6.71 -35.77 28.86
N LYS A 152 7.45 -36.16 29.92
CA LYS A 152 7.73 -37.57 30.23
C LYS A 152 6.50 -38.38 30.65
N SER A 153 5.52 -37.73 31.28
CA SER A 153 4.36 -38.42 31.87
C SER A 153 3.05 -38.22 31.09
N GLY A 154 3.05 -37.43 30.02
CA GLY A 154 1.84 -37.04 29.29
C GLY A 154 0.85 -36.23 30.12
N ARG A 155 1.33 -35.52 31.16
CA ARG A 155 0.50 -34.66 32.02
C ARG A 155 0.44 -33.25 31.46
N GLN A 156 -0.61 -32.51 31.80
CA GLN A 156 -0.70 -31.09 31.47
C GLN A 156 0.33 -30.26 32.25
N ILE A 157 0.81 -29.19 31.61
CA ILE A 157 1.69 -28.21 32.25
C ILE A 157 0.95 -27.36 33.30
N SER A 158 1.70 -26.75 34.22
CA SER A 158 1.13 -25.95 35.32
C SER A 158 1.18 -24.46 34.99
N GLU A 159 0.03 -23.87 34.63
CA GLU A 159 -0.09 -22.41 34.39
C GLU A 159 0.42 -21.56 35.58
N PRO A 160 0.13 -21.88 36.86
CA PRO A 160 0.64 -21.08 37.98
C PRO A 160 2.16 -21.06 38.09
N LYS A 161 2.85 -22.18 37.76
CA LYS A 161 4.31 -22.22 37.76
C LYS A 161 4.88 -21.40 36.60
N LEU A 162 4.26 -21.52 35.42
CA LEU A 162 4.63 -20.72 34.25
C LEU A 162 4.50 -19.22 34.53
N MET A 163 3.33 -18.77 35.02
CA MET A 163 3.09 -17.36 35.34
C MET A 163 4.09 -16.82 36.37
N LYS A 164 4.38 -17.59 37.43
CA LYS A 164 5.35 -17.18 38.46
C LYS A 164 6.77 -17.01 37.91
N ASP A 165 7.19 -17.90 37.02
CA ASP A 165 8.50 -17.80 36.38
C ASP A 165 8.54 -16.63 35.40
N LEU A 166 7.51 -16.43 34.58
CA LEU A 166 7.40 -15.27 33.69
C LEU A 166 7.42 -13.93 34.46
N GLU A 167 6.78 -13.84 35.62
CA GLU A 167 6.91 -12.67 36.49
C GLU A 167 8.35 -12.48 36.98
N THR A 168 9.04 -13.58 37.32
CA THR A 168 10.43 -13.55 37.78
C THR A 168 11.36 -13.05 36.67
N LEU A 169 11.19 -13.58 35.45
CA LEU A 169 11.95 -13.17 34.26
C LEU A 169 11.73 -11.69 33.92
N ARG A 170 10.48 -11.22 33.97
CA ARG A 170 10.16 -9.80 33.77
C ARG A 170 10.83 -8.91 34.82
N ARG A 171 10.75 -9.28 36.10
CA ARG A 171 11.38 -8.51 37.19
C ARG A 171 12.90 -8.43 37.02
N ALA A 172 13.53 -9.51 36.57
CA ALA A 172 14.96 -9.54 36.29
C ALA A 172 15.35 -8.58 35.15
N CYS A 173 14.54 -8.50 34.08
CA CYS A 173 14.81 -7.62 32.94
C CYS A 173 14.55 -6.14 33.24
N GLY A 174 13.55 -5.83 34.06
CA GLY A 174 13.13 -4.45 34.33
C GLY A 174 12.45 -3.72 33.16
N THR A 175 12.18 -4.41 32.04
CA THR A 175 11.46 -3.89 30.87
C THR A 175 10.35 -4.86 30.43
N ALA A 176 9.42 -4.39 29.61
CA ALA A 176 8.39 -5.24 29.02
C ALA A 176 8.98 -6.12 27.91
N CYS A 177 8.39 -7.30 27.71
CA CYS A 177 8.78 -8.25 26.68
C CYS A 177 7.71 -8.34 25.59
N VAL A 178 8.12 -8.20 24.32
CA VAL A 178 7.26 -8.36 23.16
C VAL A 178 7.46 -9.77 22.60
N LEU A 179 6.39 -10.56 22.61
CA LEU A 179 6.38 -11.93 22.11
C LEU A 179 5.89 -11.95 20.67
N LEU A 180 6.79 -12.30 19.74
CA LEU A 180 6.56 -12.27 18.31
C LEU A 180 6.27 -13.68 17.80
N PHE A 181 4.99 -13.99 17.53
CA PHE A 181 4.57 -15.29 17.05
C PHE A 181 4.43 -15.31 15.52
N ASP A 182 5.21 -16.17 14.88
CA ASP A 182 5.14 -16.45 13.45
C ASP A 182 4.32 -17.72 13.19
N GLU A 183 3.61 -17.77 12.06
CA GLU A 183 2.81 -18.92 11.61
C GLU A 183 1.74 -19.41 12.62
N CYS A 184 0.99 -18.51 13.27
CA CYS A 184 -0.05 -18.91 14.24
C CYS A 184 -1.20 -19.73 13.63
N ASP A 185 -1.29 -19.86 12.30
CA ASP A 185 -2.25 -20.73 11.60
C ASP A 185 -2.18 -22.21 12.04
N VAL A 186 -1.07 -22.63 12.66
CA VAL A 186 -0.92 -23.97 13.24
C VAL A 186 -1.70 -24.15 14.55
N LEU A 187 -2.05 -23.06 15.25
CA LEU A 187 -2.77 -23.07 16.53
C LEU A 187 -4.28 -23.32 16.32
N LYS A 188 -4.62 -24.55 15.95
CA LYS A 188 -6.01 -24.98 15.76
C LYS A 188 -6.66 -25.47 17.06
N GLU A 189 -5.86 -25.73 18.08
CA GLU A 189 -6.35 -26.26 19.35
C GLU A 189 -6.85 -25.14 20.28
N ARG A 190 -8.13 -25.24 20.63
CA ARG A 190 -8.79 -24.30 21.54
C ARG A 190 -8.12 -24.22 22.91
N VAL A 191 -7.64 -25.35 23.44
CA VAL A 191 -7.01 -25.43 24.77
C VAL A 191 -5.73 -24.58 24.81
N ALA A 192 -4.89 -24.66 23.78
CA ALA A 192 -3.66 -23.88 23.69
C ALA A 192 -3.95 -22.36 23.70
N LEU A 193 -4.96 -21.93 22.95
CA LEU A 193 -5.39 -20.53 22.90
C LEU A 193 -5.98 -20.04 24.23
N GLU A 194 -6.78 -20.88 24.90
CA GLU A 194 -7.35 -20.56 26.22
C GLU A 194 -6.25 -20.40 27.28
N MET A 195 -5.26 -21.27 27.27
CA MET A 195 -4.09 -21.16 28.14
C MET A 195 -3.28 -19.91 27.81
N LEU A 196 -3.07 -19.59 26.52
CA LEU A 196 -2.30 -18.41 26.08
C LEU A 196 -2.98 -17.13 26.57
N ARG A 197 -4.31 -17.08 26.49
CA ARG A 197 -5.12 -16.03 27.10
C ARG A 197 -4.90 -15.97 28.61
N ASN A 198 -5.07 -17.07 29.33
CA ASN A 198 -5.01 -17.09 30.80
C ASN A 198 -3.64 -16.67 31.32
N VAL A 199 -2.55 -17.13 30.71
CA VAL A 199 -1.18 -16.82 31.12
C VAL A 199 -0.88 -15.33 30.90
N PHE A 200 -1.08 -14.81 29.70
CA PHE A 200 -0.63 -13.45 29.35
C PHE A 200 -1.60 -12.35 29.74
N MET A 201 -2.89 -12.65 29.97
CA MET A 201 -3.80 -11.68 30.59
C MET A 201 -3.52 -11.45 32.07
N ASN A 202 -2.99 -12.46 32.76
CA ASN A 202 -2.71 -12.40 34.21
C ASN A 202 -1.24 -12.12 34.53
N THR A 203 -0.34 -12.15 33.53
CA THR A 203 1.08 -11.86 33.68
C THR A 203 1.42 -10.53 33.02
N PRO A 204 1.32 -9.39 33.74
CA PRO A 204 1.60 -8.07 33.15
C PRO A 204 3.05 -7.95 32.69
N GLY A 205 3.32 -7.07 31.73
CA GLY A 205 4.66 -6.82 31.19
C GLY A 205 5.03 -7.66 29.96
N TYR A 206 4.05 -8.35 29.36
CA TYR A 206 4.18 -9.06 28.10
C TYR A 206 3.18 -8.50 27.09
N GLN A 207 3.64 -8.18 25.87
CA GLN A 207 2.79 -7.83 24.74
C GLN A 207 2.88 -8.91 23.67
N LEU A 208 1.75 -9.38 23.17
CA LEU A 208 1.70 -10.41 22.14
C LEU A 208 1.59 -9.76 20.76
N VAL A 209 2.35 -10.24 19.79
CA VAL A 209 2.23 -9.91 18.37
C VAL A 209 2.08 -11.21 17.61
N LEU A 210 0.89 -11.46 17.07
CA LEU A 210 0.55 -12.70 16.38
C LEU A 210 0.50 -12.48 14.86
N THR A 211 0.87 -13.49 14.08
CA THR A 211 0.68 -13.47 12.63
C THR A 211 -0.12 -14.68 12.16
N GLY A 212 -1.05 -14.45 11.24
CA GLY A 212 -1.82 -15.55 10.66
C GLY A 212 -2.59 -15.14 9.41
N THR A 213 -3.17 -16.12 8.75
CA THR A 213 -4.15 -15.90 7.68
C THR A 213 -5.47 -15.41 8.26
N PRO A 214 -6.33 -14.77 7.46
CA PRO A 214 -7.68 -14.37 7.88
C PRO A 214 -8.49 -15.54 8.48
N GLY A 215 -8.29 -16.76 7.98
CA GLY A 215 -8.99 -17.96 8.44
C GLY A 215 -8.68 -18.39 9.88
N MET A 216 -7.56 -17.93 10.46
CA MET A 216 -7.22 -18.20 11.86
C MET A 216 -8.09 -17.40 12.85
N PHE A 217 -8.53 -16.21 12.46
CA PHE A 217 -9.11 -15.25 13.38
C PHE A 217 -10.49 -15.60 13.92
N PRO A 218 -11.41 -16.27 13.20
CA PRO A 218 -12.66 -16.74 13.79
C PRO A 218 -12.47 -17.58 15.06
N LEU A 219 -11.47 -18.49 15.07
CA LEU A 219 -11.15 -19.31 16.24
C LEU A 219 -10.65 -18.45 17.42
N PHE A 220 -9.85 -17.45 17.11
CA PHE A 220 -9.34 -16.47 18.07
C PHE A 220 -10.47 -15.58 18.63
N ASP A 221 -11.35 -15.10 17.76
CA ASP A 221 -12.52 -14.28 18.12
C ASP A 221 -13.43 -15.04 19.10
N ASP A 222 -13.58 -16.36 18.93
CA ASP A 222 -14.34 -17.24 19.83
C ASP A 222 -13.69 -17.42 21.21
N VAL A 223 -12.37 -17.62 21.26
CA VAL A 223 -11.63 -17.90 22.52
C VAL A 223 -11.35 -16.64 23.33
N PHE A 224 -10.97 -15.55 22.68
CA PHE A 224 -10.60 -14.28 23.32
C PHE A 224 -11.79 -13.33 23.48
N SER A 225 -13.01 -13.77 23.13
CA SER A 225 -14.19 -12.93 22.99
C SER A 225 -14.42 -11.98 24.19
N PRO A 226 -14.54 -10.65 23.94
CA PRO A 226 -14.33 -9.99 22.65
C PRO A 226 -12.84 -9.74 22.42
N ILE A 227 -12.24 -10.45 21.46
CA ILE A 227 -10.84 -10.29 21.06
C ILE A 227 -10.49 -8.85 20.68
N ILE A 228 -11.49 -8.11 20.18
CA ILE A 228 -11.40 -6.72 19.73
C ILE A 228 -10.93 -5.79 20.87
N ARG A 229 -11.14 -6.18 22.14
CA ARG A 229 -10.66 -5.41 23.30
C ARG A 229 -9.19 -5.66 23.62
N GLN A 230 -8.63 -6.78 23.16
CA GLN A 230 -7.30 -7.24 23.55
C GLN A 230 -6.29 -7.17 22.41
N PHE A 231 -6.76 -7.31 21.16
CA PHE A 231 -5.95 -7.27 19.96
C PHE A 231 -6.38 -6.15 19.03
N LYS A 232 -5.42 -5.31 18.65
CA LYS A 232 -5.54 -4.50 17.43
C LYS A 232 -5.20 -5.39 16.24
N LYS A 233 -6.19 -5.60 15.36
CA LYS A 233 -5.98 -6.23 14.05
C LYS A 233 -5.32 -5.20 13.12
N ILE A 234 -4.21 -5.60 12.51
CA ILE A 234 -3.49 -4.84 11.48
C ILE A 234 -3.50 -5.71 10.23
N HIS A 235 -4.24 -5.26 9.21
CA HIS A 235 -4.35 -5.97 7.95
C HIS A 235 -3.09 -5.73 7.11
N VAL A 236 -2.43 -6.82 6.72
CA VAL A 236 -1.26 -6.85 5.86
C VAL A 236 -1.71 -7.36 4.49
N ASP A 237 -2.32 -6.46 3.72
CA ASP A 237 -2.82 -6.74 2.37
C ASP A 237 -1.69 -6.56 1.34
N PRO A 238 -1.78 -7.04 0.10
CA PRO A 238 -0.86 -6.60 -0.95
C PRO A 238 -0.83 -5.07 -1.11
N PHE A 239 0.25 -4.52 -1.68
CA PHE A 239 0.34 -3.09 -1.96
C PHE A 239 -0.84 -2.64 -2.81
N ARG A 240 -1.47 -1.55 -2.39
CA ARG A 240 -2.65 -1.00 -3.09
C ARG A 240 -2.26 0.06 -4.09
N GLN A 241 -1.13 0.71 -3.87
CA GLN A 241 -0.65 1.79 -4.71
C GLN A 241 0.59 1.34 -5.50
N GLU A 242 0.67 1.77 -6.74
CA GLU A 242 1.84 1.55 -7.59
C GLU A 242 3.10 2.20 -7.01
N SER A 243 2.98 3.31 -6.28
CA SER A 243 4.08 3.98 -5.58
C SER A 243 4.79 3.07 -4.56
N GLU A 244 4.05 2.18 -3.88
CA GLU A 244 4.64 1.19 -2.97
C GLU A 244 5.41 0.12 -3.74
N THR A 245 4.92 -0.26 -4.92
CA THR A 245 5.60 -1.21 -5.84
C THR A 245 6.86 -0.59 -6.41
N GLU A 246 6.80 0.68 -6.82
CA GLU A 246 7.95 1.45 -7.26
C GLU A 246 8.99 1.54 -6.16
N SER A 247 8.60 1.88 -4.93
CA SER A 247 9.51 1.89 -3.78
C SER A 247 10.15 0.52 -3.54
N CYS A 248 9.41 -0.56 -3.73
CA CYS A 248 9.91 -1.93 -3.59
C CYS A 248 10.91 -2.33 -4.69
N LEU A 249 10.76 -1.78 -5.89
CA LEU A 249 11.69 -1.96 -7.00
C LEU A 249 12.91 -1.05 -6.88
N ARG A 250 12.74 0.24 -6.66
CA ARG A 250 13.82 1.24 -6.66
C ARG A 250 14.67 1.21 -5.40
N GLY A 251 14.04 1.06 -4.23
CA GLY A 251 14.72 1.15 -2.93
C GLY A 251 15.95 0.23 -2.77
N PRO A 252 15.88 -1.06 -3.14
CA PRO A 252 17.05 -1.94 -3.08
C PRO A 252 18.25 -1.47 -3.94
N LEU A 253 18.00 -0.81 -5.08
CA LEU A 253 19.05 -0.25 -5.95
C LEU A 253 19.65 1.03 -5.35
N ASP A 254 18.80 1.90 -4.81
CA ASP A 254 19.22 3.14 -4.12
C ASP A 254 20.15 2.83 -2.93
N LEU A 255 19.80 1.81 -2.13
CA LEU A 255 20.61 1.37 -0.99
C LEU A 255 22.00 0.85 -1.40
N MET A 256 22.15 0.37 -2.63
CA MET A 256 23.44 -0.03 -3.19
C MET A 256 24.20 1.14 -3.84
N GLY A 257 23.62 2.33 -3.88
CA GLY A 257 24.18 3.50 -4.56
C GLY A 257 24.22 3.33 -6.08
N LEU A 258 23.33 2.52 -6.65
CA LEU A 258 23.24 2.30 -8.09
C LEU A 258 22.46 3.44 -8.76
N PRO A 259 22.80 3.82 -10.01
CA PRO A 259 22.05 4.82 -10.75
C PRO A 259 20.71 4.22 -11.18
N VAL A 260 19.68 4.38 -10.34
CA VAL A 260 18.37 3.73 -10.53
C VAL A 260 17.76 4.10 -11.87
N ASP A 261 17.86 5.36 -12.27
CA ASP A 261 17.26 5.86 -13.52
C ASP A 261 17.96 5.33 -14.79
N ASP A 262 19.22 4.93 -14.68
CA ASP A 262 19.94 4.24 -15.76
C ASP A 262 19.50 2.76 -15.87
N LEU A 263 18.98 2.17 -14.79
CA LEU A 263 18.62 0.75 -14.69
C LEU A 263 17.12 0.50 -14.86
N ILE A 264 16.30 1.45 -14.42
CA ILE A 264 14.84 1.44 -14.50
C ILE A 264 14.45 2.72 -15.24
N PRO A 265 14.13 2.63 -16.55
CA PRO A 265 13.79 3.79 -17.36
C PRO A 265 12.63 4.55 -16.71
N HIS A 266 12.69 5.87 -16.71
CA HIS A 266 11.59 6.70 -16.23
C HIS A 266 10.32 6.40 -17.02
N GLY A 267 9.28 5.95 -16.33
CA GLY A 267 7.96 5.68 -16.90
C GLY A 267 7.14 4.77 -16.00
N LEU A 268 5.88 5.13 -15.80
CA LEU A 268 4.92 4.35 -14.99
C LEU A 268 4.71 2.92 -15.54
N VAL A 269 5.06 2.66 -16.80
CA VAL A 269 4.77 1.39 -17.49
C VAL A 269 5.37 0.18 -16.78
N LEU A 270 6.65 0.20 -16.38
CA LEU A 270 7.25 -0.96 -15.71
C LEU A 270 6.64 -1.20 -14.32
N THR A 271 6.51 -0.14 -13.53
CA THR A 271 5.90 -0.22 -12.19
C THR A 271 4.47 -0.74 -12.29
N HIS A 272 3.68 -0.19 -13.22
CA HIS A 272 2.32 -0.62 -13.48
C HIS A 272 2.27 -2.08 -13.90
N ASP A 273 3.06 -2.51 -14.90
CA ASP A 273 3.10 -3.91 -15.34
C ASP A 273 3.52 -4.86 -14.21
N VAL A 274 4.51 -4.48 -13.39
CA VAL A 274 4.93 -5.29 -12.24
C VAL A 274 3.82 -5.34 -11.19
N HIS A 275 3.15 -4.22 -10.92
CA HIS A 275 2.04 -4.15 -9.97
C HIS A 275 0.83 -4.97 -10.45
N GLU A 276 0.50 -4.87 -11.74
CA GLU A 276 -0.58 -5.56 -12.46
C GLU A 276 -0.27 -7.02 -12.80
N LEU A 277 0.99 -7.46 -12.66
CA LEU A 277 1.38 -8.87 -12.69
C LEU A 277 1.50 -9.54 -11.30
N SER A 278 2.14 -8.89 -10.33
CA SER A 278 2.38 -9.42 -8.95
C SER A 278 1.24 -9.24 -7.95
N GLY A 279 0.46 -8.18 -8.10
CA GLY A 279 -0.75 -7.87 -7.36
C GLY A 279 -0.47 -7.03 -6.16
N GLY A 280 0.59 -6.23 -6.27
CA GLY A 280 1.16 -5.55 -5.13
C GLY A 280 1.82 -6.51 -4.13
N ARG A 281 1.95 -7.80 -4.43
CA ARG A 281 2.51 -8.77 -3.48
C ARG A 281 4.03 -8.56 -3.37
N PRO A 282 4.56 -8.11 -2.22
CA PRO A 282 5.96 -7.68 -2.12
C PRO A 282 6.97 -8.78 -2.48
N TYR A 283 6.69 -10.03 -2.10
CA TYR A 283 7.53 -11.19 -2.45
C TYR A 283 7.66 -11.37 -3.97
N GLU A 284 6.53 -11.29 -4.70
CA GLU A 284 6.51 -11.45 -6.15
C GLU A 284 7.21 -10.27 -6.84
N ILE A 285 7.04 -9.05 -6.33
CA ILE A 285 7.75 -7.86 -6.81
C ILE A 285 9.27 -8.04 -6.64
N GLN A 286 9.72 -8.54 -5.50
CA GLN A 286 11.15 -8.82 -5.25
C GLN A 286 11.69 -9.92 -6.17
N LEU A 287 10.90 -10.98 -6.44
CA LEU A 287 11.30 -12.04 -7.39
C LEU A 287 11.45 -11.49 -8.81
N LEU A 288 10.50 -10.67 -9.27
CA LEU A 288 10.58 -10.01 -10.57
C LEU A 288 11.78 -9.06 -10.62
N GLY A 289 11.97 -8.24 -9.59
CA GLY A 289 13.13 -7.36 -9.43
C GLY A 289 14.44 -8.12 -9.53
N HIS A 290 14.54 -9.25 -8.82
CA HIS A 290 15.71 -10.14 -8.83
C HIS A 290 16.05 -10.60 -10.24
N LEU A 291 15.08 -11.14 -10.97
CA LEU A 291 15.30 -11.71 -12.29
C LEU A 291 15.52 -10.63 -13.36
N MET A 292 14.82 -9.51 -13.28
CA MET A 292 15.08 -8.35 -14.14
C MET A 292 16.50 -7.81 -13.95
N PHE A 293 16.95 -7.64 -12.69
CA PHE A 293 18.30 -7.17 -12.40
C PHE A 293 19.37 -8.17 -12.86
N LYS A 294 19.13 -9.47 -12.66
CA LYS A 294 20.01 -10.53 -13.17
C LYS A 294 20.23 -10.43 -14.67
N MET A 295 19.19 -10.11 -15.46
CA MET A 295 19.33 -9.90 -16.90
C MET A 295 20.25 -8.73 -17.25
N VAL A 296 20.21 -7.65 -16.46
CA VAL A 296 21.12 -6.51 -16.62
C VAL A 296 22.55 -6.89 -16.21
N GLN A 297 22.72 -7.61 -15.09
CA GLN A 297 24.03 -8.10 -14.63
C GLN A 297 24.71 -9.00 -15.67
N GLU A 298 23.94 -9.90 -16.29
CA GLU A 298 24.40 -10.83 -17.33
C GLU A 298 24.52 -10.17 -18.72
N ARG A 299 24.22 -8.87 -18.84
CA ARG A 299 24.24 -8.09 -20.10
C ARG A 299 23.32 -8.66 -21.18
N LYS A 300 22.23 -9.32 -20.77
CA LYS A 300 21.15 -9.80 -21.63
C LYS A 300 20.09 -8.73 -21.88
N ALA A 301 20.04 -7.72 -21.02
CA ALA A 301 19.21 -6.53 -21.16
C ALA A 301 20.01 -5.28 -20.82
N GLU A 302 19.64 -4.15 -21.41
CA GLU A 302 20.25 -2.85 -21.09
C GLU A 302 19.69 -2.26 -19.79
N PHE A 303 18.40 -2.49 -19.56
CA PHE A 303 17.65 -2.02 -18.40
C PHE A 303 16.73 -3.12 -17.88
N MET A 304 16.23 -2.96 -16.66
CA MET A 304 15.25 -3.84 -16.05
C MET A 304 13.92 -3.72 -16.80
N ALA A 305 13.41 -4.83 -17.32
CA ALA A 305 12.14 -4.89 -18.02
C ALA A 305 11.50 -6.27 -17.90
N LEU A 306 10.17 -6.30 -17.86
CA LEU A 306 9.39 -7.54 -17.93
C LEU A 306 9.40 -8.11 -19.35
N SER A 307 10.50 -8.77 -19.71
CA SER A 307 10.62 -9.49 -20.97
C SER A 307 10.13 -10.94 -20.85
N ALA A 308 9.81 -11.57 -21.98
CA ALA A 308 9.45 -13.00 -22.02
C ALA A 308 10.51 -13.88 -21.33
N ASN A 309 11.80 -13.56 -21.50
CA ASN A 309 12.88 -14.31 -20.87
C ASN A 309 12.88 -14.18 -19.34
N VAL A 310 12.56 -12.99 -18.79
CA VAL A 310 12.40 -12.81 -17.34
C VAL A 310 11.26 -13.65 -16.82
N LEU A 311 10.12 -13.64 -17.52
CA LEU A 311 8.94 -14.42 -17.15
C LEU A 311 9.21 -15.94 -17.23
N ASP A 312 9.95 -16.40 -18.23
CA ASP A 312 10.37 -17.80 -18.34
C ASP A 312 11.31 -18.20 -17.19
N ASP A 313 12.19 -17.31 -16.75
CA ASP A 313 13.04 -17.52 -15.58
C ASP A 313 12.20 -17.53 -14.28
N VAL A 314 11.18 -16.67 -14.15
CA VAL A 314 10.24 -16.69 -13.01
C VAL A 314 9.53 -18.04 -12.95
N LEU A 315 9.01 -18.52 -14.08
CA LEU A 315 8.33 -19.81 -14.16
C LEU A 315 9.26 -20.96 -13.77
N ARG A 316 10.54 -20.89 -14.14
CA ARG A 316 11.55 -21.88 -13.75
C ARG A 316 11.84 -21.84 -12.24
N GLU A 317 11.95 -20.66 -11.65
CA GLU A 317 12.13 -20.53 -10.19
C GLU A 317 10.91 -21.05 -9.43
N LEU A 318 9.70 -20.76 -9.92
CA LEU A 318 8.46 -21.30 -9.36
C LEU A 318 8.43 -22.84 -9.44
N ASP A 319 8.89 -23.44 -10.55
CA ASP A 319 9.01 -24.89 -10.67
C ASP A 319 9.98 -25.49 -9.66
N ILE A 320 11.11 -24.82 -9.40
CA ILE A 320 12.13 -25.29 -8.44
C ILE A 320 11.62 -25.18 -7.01
N ALA A 321 10.89 -24.08 -6.70
CA ALA A 321 10.33 -23.84 -5.38
C ALA A 321 9.13 -24.75 -5.06
N ALA A 322 8.53 -25.41 -6.06
CA ALA A 322 7.44 -26.34 -5.85
C ALA A 322 7.91 -27.53 -4.98
N PRO A 323 7.16 -27.92 -3.94
CA PRO A 323 7.58 -28.97 -3.01
C PRO A 323 7.92 -30.30 -3.72
N PRO A 324 9.07 -30.94 -3.42
CA PRO A 324 9.56 -32.14 -4.13
C PRO A 324 8.69 -33.40 -3.96
N HIS A 325 7.69 -33.38 -3.08
CA HIS A 325 6.73 -34.49 -2.87
C HIS A 325 5.39 -34.31 -3.60
N ALA A 326 5.18 -33.19 -4.30
CA ALA A 326 4.08 -33.03 -5.23
C ALA A 326 4.55 -33.53 -6.60
N GLY A 327 4.28 -34.78 -6.95
CA GLY A 327 4.42 -35.26 -8.33
C GLY A 327 3.78 -34.26 -9.29
N SER A 328 4.41 -34.04 -10.46
CA SER A 328 3.93 -33.23 -11.60
C SER A 328 2.66 -32.42 -11.29
N ARG A 329 2.77 -31.15 -10.87
CA ARG A 329 1.59 -30.29 -10.62
C ARG A 329 0.68 -30.34 -11.86
N PRO A 330 -0.45 -31.08 -11.85
CA PRO A 330 -1.11 -31.46 -13.11
C PRO A 330 -1.68 -30.24 -13.84
N ILE A 331 -2.08 -29.23 -13.07
CA ILE A 331 -2.59 -27.96 -13.58
C ILE A 331 -1.49 -27.21 -14.34
N VAL A 332 -0.27 -27.13 -13.79
CA VAL A 332 0.87 -26.51 -14.48
C VAL A 332 1.15 -27.17 -15.83
N GLU A 333 1.18 -28.51 -15.88
CA GLU A 333 1.41 -29.25 -17.14
C GLU A 333 0.32 -29.02 -18.19
N LYS A 334 -0.93 -28.89 -17.74
CA LYS A 334 -2.08 -28.63 -18.61
C LYS A 334 -2.05 -27.20 -19.15
N VAL A 335 -1.78 -26.20 -18.30
CA VAL A 335 -1.76 -24.78 -18.70
C VAL A 335 -0.63 -24.52 -19.71
N ARG A 336 0.53 -25.17 -19.57
CA ARG A 336 1.63 -25.07 -20.55
C ARG A 336 1.21 -25.38 -21.98
N LYS A 337 0.30 -26.35 -22.14
CA LYS A 337 -0.20 -26.84 -23.44
C LYS A 337 -1.27 -25.94 -24.04
N LEU A 338 -1.77 -24.93 -23.32
CA LEU A 338 -2.80 -24.03 -23.83
C LEU A 338 -2.25 -23.09 -24.91
N GLY A 339 -3.05 -22.88 -25.95
CA GLY A 339 -2.81 -21.85 -26.96
C GLY A 339 -3.10 -20.45 -26.44
N VAL A 340 -2.66 -19.43 -27.19
CA VAL A 340 -2.85 -18.01 -26.86
C VAL A 340 -4.34 -17.66 -26.74
N ASP A 341 -5.19 -18.15 -27.64
CA ASP A 341 -6.61 -17.83 -27.63
C ASP A 341 -7.33 -18.48 -26.45
N THR A 342 -7.00 -19.73 -26.11
CA THR A 342 -7.54 -20.39 -24.91
C THR A 342 -7.10 -19.67 -23.63
N LEU A 343 -5.88 -19.14 -23.57
CA LEU A 343 -5.42 -18.32 -22.44
C LEU A 343 -6.17 -16.98 -22.36
N ARG A 344 -6.45 -16.33 -23.49
CA ARG A 344 -7.30 -15.12 -23.52
C ARG A 344 -8.71 -15.42 -23.03
N GLY A 345 -9.29 -16.54 -23.48
CA GLY A 345 -10.61 -17.00 -23.03
C GLY A 345 -10.62 -17.32 -21.54
N MET A 346 -9.57 -17.98 -21.05
CA MET A 346 -9.37 -18.21 -19.62
C MET A 346 -9.32 -16.89 -18.85
N GLY A 347 -8.57 -15.89 -19.32
CA GLY A 347 -8.48 -14.60 -18.66
C GLY A 347 -9.83 -13.91 -18.47
N LEU A 348 -10.71 -13.98 -19.47
CA LEU A 348 -12.09 -13.49 -19.35
C LEU A 348 -12.90 -14.32 -18.35
N LEU A 349 -12.84 -15.65 -18.43
CA LEU A 349 -13.59 -16.55 -17.54
C LEU A 349 -13.13 -16.51 -16.08
N THR A 350 -11.88 -16.15 -15.83
CA THR A 350 -11.28 -16.10 -14.49
C THR A 350 -11.27 -14.71 -13.85
N ALA A 351 -11.96 -13.73 -14.45
CA ALA A 351 -12.06 -12.39 -13.87
C ALA A 351 -12.94 -12.34 -12.61
N CYS A 352 -13.89 -13.27 -12.45
CA CYS A 352 -14.88 -13.30 -11.37
C CYS A 352 -15.00 -14.69 -10.72
N ILE A 353 -13.88 -15.34 -10.43
CA ILE A 353 -13.88 -16.72 -9.90
C ILE A 353 -14.65 -16.79 -8.58
N GLY A 354 -15.58 -17.73 -8.49
CA GLY A 354 -16.43 -17.95 -7.33
C GLY A 354 -17.67 -17.05 -7.26
N HIS A 355 -17.79 -16.07 -8.18
CA HIS A 355 -18.83 -15.03 -8.12
C HIS A 355 -19.67 -14.90 -9.40
N ALA A 356 -19.26 -15.49 -10.52
CA ALA A 356 -20.02 -15.46 -11.76
C ALA A 356 -20.07 -16.84 -12.43
N ASN A 357 -21.21 -17.20 -13.01
CA ASN A 357 -21.33 -18.35 -13.92
C ASN A 357 -20.96 -17.96 -15.37
N LEU A 358 -20.93 -18.94 -16.28
CA LEU A 358 -20.60 -18.70 -17.69
C LEU A 358 -21.54 -17.68 -18.36
N ASP A 359 -22.84 -17.74 -18.07
CA ASP A 359 -23.83 -16.87 -18.72
C ASP A 359 -23.68 -15.41 -18.29
N GLU A 360 -23.39 -15.17 -17.01
CA GLU A 360 -23.03 -13.85 -16.47
C GLU A 360 -21.76 -13.29 -17.10
N MET A 361 -20.72 -14.12 -17.23
CA MET A 361 -19.48 -13.69 -17.90
C MET A 361 -19.70 -13.39 -19.39
N MET A 362 -20.49 -14.22 -20.07
CA MET A 362 -20.89 -13.99 -21.47
C MET A 362 -21.65 -12.68 -21.62
N PHE A 363 -22.58 -12.37 -20.71
CA PHE A 363 -23.33 -11.13 -20.71
C PHE A 363 -22.38 -9.91 -20.61
N ALA A 364 -21.50 -9.87 -19.61
CA ALA A 364 -20.60 -8.74 -19.40
C ALA A 364 -19.60 -8.54 -20.56
N VAL A 365 -19.03 -9.65 -21.06
CA VAL A 365 -18.08 -9.65 -22.19
C VAL A 365 -18.74 -9.19 -23.48
N LYS A 366 -19.94 -9.69 -23.79
CA LYS A 366 -20.66 -9.28 -25.00
C LYS A 366 -21.17 -7.86 -24.90
N LEU A 367 -21.65 -7.43 -23.73
CA LEU A 367 -22.15 -6.07 -23.49
C LEU A 367 -21.12 -5.00 -23.83
N ASN A 368 -19.85 -5.19 -23.47
CA ASN A 368 -18.79 -4.19 -23.66
C ASN A 368 -17.78 -4.56 -24.74
N GLU A 369 -18.09 -5.56 -25.56
CA GLU A 369 -17.20 -6.04 -26.62
C GLU A 369 -15.78 -6.34 -26.16
N LEU A 370 -15.64 -6.90 -24.96
CA LEU A 370 -14.34 -7.19 -24.38
C LEU A 370 -13.61 -8.24 -25.23
N GLY A 371 -12.57 -7.79 -25.92
CA GLY A 371 -11.76 -8.61 -26.80
C GLY A 371 -12.34 -8.83 -28.21
N PRO A 372 -11.57 -9.50 -29.10
CA PRO A 372 -11.98 -9.75 -30.48
C PRO A 372 -13.31 -10.52 -30.57
N SER A 373 -14.11 -10.25 -31.60
CA SER A 373 -15.40 -10.92 -31.83
C SER A 373 -15.28 -12.45 -31.83
N GLU A 374 -14.22 -12.97 -32.42
CA GLU A 374 -13.96 -14.41 -32.51
C GLU A 374 -13.77 -15.04 -31.13
N LEU A 375 -13.06 -14.32 -30.24
CA LEU A 375 -12.84 -14.77 -28.86
C LEU A 375 -14.15 -14.79 -28.07
N ARG A 376 -14.99 -13.74 -28.24
CA ARG A 376 -16.28 -13.61 -27.56
C ARG A 376 -17.24 -14.75 -27.94
N GLU A 377 -17.29 -15.11 -29.22
CA GLU A 377 -18.13 -16.22 -29.69
C GLU A 377 -17.56 -17.60 -29.33
N ALA A 378 -16.23 -17.73 -29.21
CA ALA A 378 -15.57 -18.96 -28.80
C ALA A 378 -15.58 -19.22 -27.28
N LEU A 379 -16.01 -18.27 -26.46
CA LEU A 379 -15.90 -18.34 -25.00
C LEU A 379 -16.61 -19.56 -24.37
N PRO A 380 -17.81 -20.00 -24.81
CA PRO A 380 -18.43 -21.24 -24.32
C PRO A 380 -17.60 -22.49 -24.65
N GLN A 381 -16.98 -22.52 -25.83
CA GLN A 381 -16.08 -23.62 -26.21
C GLN A 381 -14.81 -23.60 -25.36
N HIS A 382 -14.20 -22.43 -25.15
CA HIS A 382 -13.05 -22.29 -24.25
C HIS A 382 -13.38 -22.74 -22.82
N PHE A 383 -14.56 -22.39 -22.31
CA PHE A 383 -15.02 -22.86 -21.01
C PHE A 383 -15.15 -24.39 -20.97
N ALA A 384 -15.79 -25.00 -21.98
CA ALA A 384 -15.92 -26.45 -22.07
C ALA A 384 -14.54 -27.15 -22.15
N ASP A 385 -13.61 -26.62 -22.94
CA ASP A 385 -12.25 -27.15 -23.09
C ASP A 385 -11.45 -27.05 -21.78
N LEU A 386 -11.56 -25.92 -21.07
CA LEU A 386 -10.89 -25.70 -19.79
C LEU A 386 -11.49 -26.60 -18.68
N CYS A 387 -12.80 -26.84 -18.69
CA CYS A 387 -13.46 -27.81 -17.81
C CYS A 387 -13.05 -29.24 -18.13
N ALA A 388 -12.99 -29.63 -19.41
CA ALA A 388 -12.53 -30.94 -19.84
C ALA A 388 -11.05 -31.18 -19.48
N ALA A 389 -10.23 -30.13 -19.52
CA ALA A 389 -8.86 -30.16 -19.03
C ALA A 389 -8.78 -30.22 -17.50
N GLY A 390 -9.86 -29.98 -16.76
CA GLY A 390 -9.87 -29.90 -15.29
C GLY A 390 -9.09 -28.69 -14.76
N LEU A 391 -9.11 -27.58 -15.51
CA LEU A 391 -8.54 -26.29 -15.11
C LEU A 391 -9.59 -25.38 -14.48
N LEU A 392 -10.82 -25.46 -15.00
CA LEU A 392 -12.00 -24.81 -14.43
C LEU A 392 -13.03 -25.88 -14.02
N ALA A 393 -13.92 -25.50 -13.13
CA ALA A 393 -15.11 -26.27 -12.80
C ALA A 393 -16.29 -25.32 -12.55
N ALA A 394 -17.49 -25.77 -12.86
CA ALA A 394 -18.73 -25.13 -12.43
C ALA A 394 -19.78 -26.22 -12.21
N ASP A 395 -20.65 -25.98 -11.24
CA ASP A 395 -21.91 -26.72 -11.14
C ASP A 395 -22.86 -26.26 -12.26
N GLU A 396 -23.96 -26.99 -12.53
CA GLU A 396 -24.84 -26.75 -13.70
C GLU A 396 -25.26 -25.26 -13.89
N ASP A 397 -25.46 -24.53 -12.80
CA ASP A 397 -25.70 -23.07 -12.77
C ASP A 397 -24.76 -22.34 -11.77
N GLY A 398 -23.72 -23.03 -11.30
CA GLY A 398 -22.83 -22.55 -10.26
C GLY A 398 -21.78 -21.55 -10.76
N PRO A 399 -21.12 -20.84 -9.84
CA PRO A 399 -20.03 -19.95 -10.21
C PRO A 399 -18.84 -20.73 -10.78
N ILE A 400 -18.12 -20.11 -11.71
CA ILE A 400 -16.88 -20.65 -12.26
C ILE A 400 -15.84 -20.68 -11.14
N THR A 401 -15.23 -21.83 -10.94
CA THR A 401 -14.12 -22.05 -10.01
C THR A 401 -12.85 -22.43 -10.76
N PHE A 402 -11.70 -21.97 -10.28
CA PHE A 402 -10.41 -22.46 -10.76
C PHE A 402 -9.97 -23.63 -9.89
N CYS A 403 -9.60 -24.74 -10.53
CA CYS A 403 -9.31 -26.00 -9.85
C CYS A 403 -7.96 -26.00 -9.11
N GLY A 404 -7.14 -24.96 -9.29
CA GLY A 404 -5.79 -24.88 -8.72
C GLY A 404 -5.66 -24.02 -7.47
N ASP A 405 -4.54 -24.21 -6.78
CA ASP A 405 -4.14 -23.44 -5.60
C ASP A 405 -3.63 -22.03 -5.96
N GLU A 406 -3.30 -21.23 -4.95
CA GLU A 406 -2.76 -19.88 -5.15
C GLU A 406 -1.46 -19.86 -5.96
N PHE A 407 -0.61 -20.89 -5.82
CA PHE A 407 0.59 -20.99 -6.63
C PHE A 407 0.23 -21.17 -8.12
N GLU A 408 -0.75 -22.03 -8.43
CA GLU A 408 -1.17 -22.28 -9.80
C GLU A 408 -1.85 -21.07 -10.44
N LYS A 409 -2.59 -20.26 -9.67
CA LYS A 409 -3.15 -18.98 -10.15
C LYS A 409 -2.05 -18.01 -10.57
N VAL A 410 -1.03 -17.88 -9.73
CA VAL A 410 0.14 -17.03 -9.97
C VAL A 410 0.90 -17.54 -11.21
N TYR A 411 1.18 -18.84 -11.26
CA TYR A 411 1.86 -19.49 -12.38
C TYR A 411 1.14 -19.24 -13.73
N VAL A 412 -0.18 -19.42 -13.77
CA VAL A 412 -0.99 -19.17 -14.98
C VAL A 412 -0.84 -17.73 -15.46
N SER A 413 -0.86 -16.77 -14.55
CA SER A 413 -0.76 -15.34 -14.86
C SER A 413 0.61 -15.00 -15.49
N TYR A 414 1.70 -15.54 -14.93
CA TYR A 414 3.05 -15.40 -15.50
C TYR A 414 3.19 -16.06 -16.88
N LEU A 415 2.66 -17.27 -17.05
CA LEU A 415 2.69 -17.99 -18.32
C LEU A 415 1.83 -17.30 -19.40
N ALA A 416 0.70 -16.70 -19.01
CA ALA A 416 -0.10 -15.90 -19.92
C ALA A 416 0.69 -14.66 -20.37
N LYS A 417 1.29 -13.91 -19.44
CA LYS A 417 2.09 -12.72 -19.76
C LYS A 417 3.29 -13.07 -20.64
N SER A 418 3.95 -14.22 -20.43
CA SER A 418 5.07 -14.65 -21.30
C SER A 418 4.64 -14.97 -22.73
N LYS A 419 3.36 -15.30 -22.93
CA LYS A 419 2.70 -15.47 -24.24
C LYS A 419 2.00 -14.19 -24.73
N ASN A 420 2.31 -13.04 -24.15
CA ASN A 420 1.71 -11.74 -24.46
C ASN A 420 0.18 -11.68 -24.26
N VAL A 421 -0.30 -12.34 -23.21
CA VAL A 421 -1.69 -12.28 -22.73
C VAL A 421 -1.67 -11.78 -21.30
N SER A 422 -2.17 -10.58 -21.03
CA SER A 422 -2.27 -10.06 -19.66
C SER A 422 -3.61 -10.49 -19.05
N PHE A 423 -3.56 -11.29 -17.98
CA PHE A 423 -4.70 -11.47 -17.09
C PHE A 423 -4.23 -11.99 -15.73
N ARG A 424 -5.14 -11.92 -14.77
CA ARG A 424 -5.03 -12.65 -13.51
C ARG A 424 -6.28 -13.45 -13.21
N VAL A 425 -6.07 -14.52 -12.47
CA VAL A 425 -7.15 -15.22 -11.79
C VAL A 425 -7.59 -14.39 -10.58
N GLN A 426 -8.79 -13.82 -10.63
CA GLN A 426 -9.30 -12.90 -9.61
C GLN A 426 -10.60 -13.42 -8.98
N THR A 427 -10.77 -13.14 -7.68
CA THR A 427 -12.02 -13.36 -6.94
C THR A 427 -12.76 -12.03 -6.82
N ARG A 428 -13.10 -11.44 -7.96
CA ARG A 428 -13.87 -10.19 -8.04
C ARG A 428 -15.36 -10.53 -8.06
N GLU A 429 -16.18 -9.75 -7.35
CA GLU A 429 -17.63 -9.85 -7.45
C GLU A 429 -18.09 -9.57 -8.89
N PHE A 430 -19.11 -10.29 -9.37
CA PHE A 430 -19.62 -10.09 -10.73
C PHE A 430 -20.14 -8.67 -10.96
N SER A 431 -20.77 -8.07 -9.95
CA SER A 431 -21.26 -6.70 -9.98
C SER A 431 -20.14 -5.69 -10.23
N ASP A 432 -18.98 -5.85 -9.58
CA ASP A 432 -17.84 -4.96 -9.79
C ASP A 432 -17.28 -5.11 -11.20
N PHE A 433 -17.19 -6.34 -11.72
CA PHE A 433 -16.73 -6.59 -13.09
C PHE A 433 -17.68 -5.99 -14.12
N LEU A 434 -18.99 -6.20 -13.95
CA LEU A 434 -20.01 -5.63 -14.83
C LEU A 434 -19.96 -4.10 -14.82
N ALA A 435 -19.82 -3.48 -13.64
CA ALA A 435 -19.68 -2.03 -13.52
C ALA A 435 -18.41 -1.53 -14.22
N SER A 436 -17.28 -2.21 -14.05
CA SER A 436 -16.02 -1.88 -14.73
C SER A 436 -16.13 -1.96 -16.23
N ALA A 437 -16.80 -3.00 -16.74
CA ALA A 437 -16.97 -3.20 -18.16
C ALA A 437 -17.79 -2.05 -18.76
N ILE A 438 -18.91 -1.67 -18.12
CA ILE A 438 -19.74 -0.55 -18.56
C ILE A 438 -18.99 0.78 -18.44
N SER A 439 -18.26 1.01 -17.35
CA SER A 439 -17.46 2.23 -17.15
C SER A 439 -16.44 2.41 -18.27
N SER A 440 -15.72 1.35 -18.67
CA SER A 440 -14.73 1.44 -19.75
C SER A 440 -15.31 2.00 -21.05
N SER A 441 -16.50 1.54 -21.44
CA SER A 441 -17.18 2.05 -22.65
C SER A 441 -17.61 3.53 -22.50
N ILE A 442 -17.97 3.96 -21.29
CA ILE A 442 -18.37 5.34 -20.98
C ILE A 442 -17.14 6.26 -20.93
N ASP A 443 -16.07 5.83 -20.27
CA ASP A 443 -14.85 6.61 -20.06
C ASP A 443 -14.17 6.92 -21.42
N GLU A 444 -14.21 5.98 -22.38
CA GLU A 444 -13.78 6.20 -23.77
C GLU A 444 -14.56 7.32 -24.48
N ALA A 445 -15.81 7.56 -24.09
CA ALA A 445 -16.69 8.56 -24.72
C ALA A 445 -16.69 9.92 -24.01
N THR A 446 -16.42 9.96 -22.70
CA THR A 446 -16.57 11.17 -21.88
C THR A 446 -15.25 11.77 -21.40
N ALA A 447 -14.14 11.02 -21.44
CA ALA A 447 -12.89 11.36 -20.76
C ALA A 447 -13.06 11.61 -19.24
N PHE A 448 -14.19 11.22 -18.65
CA PHE A 448 -14.47 11.30 -17.22
C PHE A 448 -14.61 9.90 -16.66
N TRP A 449 -14.06 9.69 -15.48
CA TRP A 449 -14.26 8.45 -14.73
C TRP A 449 -15.68 8.40 -14.15
N ALA A 450 -16.45 7.37 -14.50
CA ALA A 450 -17.80 7.13 -13.98
C ALA A 450 -17.78 6.26 -12.71
N PRO A 451 -17.93 6.82 -11.49
CA PRO A 451 -17.92 6.02 -10.29
C PRO A 451 -19.18 5.16 -10.20
N SER A 452 -18.99 3.94 -9.75
CA SER A 452 -20.04 2.93 -9.66
C SER A 452 -20.46 2.64 -8.21
N SER A 453 -21.67 2.14 -8.06
CA SER A 453 -22.13 1.49 -6.84
C SER A 453 -22.79 0.15 -7.11
N VAL A 454 -22.40 -0.83 -6.31
CA VAL A 454 -23.09 -2.11 -6.17
C VAL A 454 -24.25 -1.91 -5.20
N ASP A 455 -25.41 -2.53 -5.49
CA ASP A 455 -26.67 -2.45 -4.72
C ASP A 455 -27.45 -1.14 -4.78
N GLY A 456 -27.09 -0.23 -5.69
CA GLY A 456 -27.85 1.00 -5.92
C GLY A 456 -27.93 1.92 -4.70
N ARG A 457 -26.99 1.79 -3.74
CA ARG A 457 -26.86 2.78 -2.66
C ARG A 457 -26.62 4.15 -3.26
N LEU A 458 -27.50 5.09 -2.91
CA LEU A 458 -27.63 6.46 -3.40
C LEU A 458 -26.48 7.37 -2.96
N TRP A 459 -25.25 6.85 -2.81
CA TRP A 459 -24.17 7.62 -2.19
C TRP A 459 -23.85 8.89 -2.98
N VAL A 460 -24.02 8.89 -4.31
CA VAL A 460 -23.87 10.10 -5.15
C VAL A 460 -24.97 11.11 -4.84
N GLU A 461 -26.25 10.71 -4.84
CA GLU A 461 -27.37 11.61 -4.53
C GLU A 461 -27.27 12.17 -3.10
N ASP A 462 -26.93 11.31 -2.13
CA ASP A 462 -26.65 11.70 -0.74
C ASP A 462 -25.51 12.72 -0.71
N THR A 463 -24.41 12.47 -1.43
CA THR A 463 -23.23 13.35 -1.44
C THR A 463 -23.52 14.69 -2.08
N ILE A 464 -24.26 14.72 -3.19
CA ILE A 464 -24.71 15.98 -3.83
C ILE A 464 -25.61 16.73 -2.85
N SER A 465 -26.58 16.04 -2.24
CA SER A 465 -27.48 16.65 -1.27
C SER A 465 -26.72 17.24 -0.08
N SER A 466 -25.69 16.55 0.43
CA SER A 466 -24.83 17.05 1.51
C SER A 466 -23.93 18.23 1.07
N LEU A 467 -23.47 18.24 -0.18
CA LEU A 467 -22.65 19.34 -0.72
C LEU A 467 -23.47 20.62 -0.92
N LEU A 468 -24.73 20.51 -1.31
CA LEU A 468 -25.59 21.66 -1.57
C LEU A 468 -25.96 22.43 -0.28
N PRO A 469 -26.25 23.74 -0.38
CA PRO A 469 -26.68 24.54 0.76
C PRO A 469 -27.89 23.93 1.48
N GLY A 470 -27.80 23.78 2.81
CA GLY A 470 -28.85 23.14 3.63
C GLY A 470 -28.77 21.62 3.73
N GLY A 471 -27.84 20.98 3.02
CA GLY A 471 -27.54 19.55 3.12
C GLY A 471 -26.99 19.10 4.47
N ASP A 472 -26.86 17.79 4.67
CA ASP A 472 -26.24 17.20 5.86
C ASP A 472 -24.80 17.73 6.06
N PRO A 473 -24.45 18.27 7.25
CA PRO A 473 -23.08 18.71 7.54
C PRO A 473 -22.04 17.59 7.54
N GLU A 474 -22.44 16.32 7.68
CA GLU A 474 -21.53 15.18 7.62
C GLU A 474 -21.22 14.77 6.18
N LEU A 475 -20.15 15.34 5.64
CA LEU A 475 -19.57 14.89 4.36
C LEU A 475 -18.92 13.50 4.52
N ARG A 476 -18.84 12.72 3.42
CA ARG A 476 -18.33 11.32 3.39
C ARG A 476 -17.02 11.22 2.58
N SER A 477 -16.28 10.12 2.70
CA SER A 477 -14.95 9.96 2.07
C SER A 477 -14.92 10.05 0.53
N ARG A 478 -16.04 9.82 -0.17
CA ARG A 478 -16.15 9.94 -1.63
C ARG A 478 -16.57 11.33 -2.12
N THR A 479 -16.66 12.31 -1.23
CA THR A 479 -17.05 13.69 -1.57
C THR A 479 -16.18 14.37 -2.63
N PRO A 480 -14.83 14.18 -2.70
CA PRO A 480 -14.02 14.89 -3.68
C PRO A 480 -14.43 14.66 -5.14
N VAL A 481 -14.73 13.42 -5.54
CA VAL A 481 -15.11 13.09 -6.92
C VAL A 481 -16.41 13.79 -7.33
N VAL A 482 -17.42 13.76 -6.46
CA VAL A 482 -18.70 14.42 -6.70
C VAL A 482 -18.57 15.94 -6.64
N TYR A 483 -17.69 16.45 -5.78
CA TYR A 483 -17.38 17.87 -5.69
C TYR A 483 -16.84 18.41 -7.02
N GLU A 484 -15.95 17.68 -7.69
CA GLU A 484 -15.42 18.10 -8.98
C GLU A 484 -16.50 18.25 -10.05
N TRP A 485 -17.50 17.35 -10.06
CA TRP A 485 -18.64 17.45 -10.97
C TRP A 485 -19.53 18.65 -10.67
N VAL A 486 -19.83 18.88 -9.38
CA VAL A 486 -20.61 20.05 -8.96
C VAL A 486 -19.87 21.32 -9.38
N LEU A 487 -18.57 21.42 -9.08
CA LEU A 487 -17.73 22.56 -9.40
C LEU A 487 -17.71 22.84 -10.91
N ALA A 488 -17.51 21.82 -11.75
CA ALA A 488 -17.56 21.96 -13.20
C ALA A 488 -18.92 22.45 -13.72
N ALA A 489 -20.01 22.11 -13.02
CA ALA A 489 -21.37 22.50 -13.39
C ALA A 489 -21.85 23.83 -12.77
N LEU A 490 -21.10 24.46 -11.84
CA LEU A 490 -21.54 25.71 -11.21
C LEU A 490 -21.74 26.84 -12.23
N GLY A 491 -20.91 26.88 -13.28
CA GLY A 491 -21.01 27.89 -14.34
C GLY A 491 -22.32 27.84 -15.15
N SER A 492 -22.94 26.67 -15.26
CA SER A 492 -24.25 26.50 -15.94
C SER A 492 -25.43 26.70 -14.97
N GLY A 493 -25.19 26.73 -13.66
CA GLY A 493 -26.21 26.73 -12.62
C GLY A 493 -26.95 25.40 -12.47
N ARG A 494 -26.51 24.33 -13.15
CA ARG A 494 -27.22 23.04 -13.15
C ARG A 494 -26.27 21.86 -13.37
N LEU A 495 -26.29 20.91 -12.45
CA LEU A 495 -25.61 19.61 -12.63
C LEU A 495 -26.60 18.61 -13.21
N VAL A 496 -26.25 18.00 -14.35
CA VAL A 496 -27.02 16.92 -14.96
C VAL A 496 -26.20 15.65 -14.89
N LEU A 497 -26.78 14.59 -14.33
CA LEU A 497 -26.18 13.27 -14.21
C LEU A 497 -27.04 12.23 -14.91
N ASP A 498 -26.41 11.31 -15.62
CA ASP A 498 -27.05 10.09 -16.08
C ASP A 498 -26.83 8.98 -15.06
N ARG A 499 -27.94 8.50 -14.48
CA ARG A 499 -27.98 7.30 -13.64
C ARG A 499 -28.17 6.08 -14.53
N VAL A 500 -27.07 5.41 -14.83
CA VAL A 500 -27.05 4.21 -15.68
C VAL A 500 -27.22 2.98 -14.80
N THR A 501 -28.38 2.34 -14.89
CA THR A 501 -28.71 1.11 -14.13
C THR A 501 -28.67 -0.09 -15.07
N ALA A 502 -27.72 -1.00 -14.88
CA ALA A 502 -27.70 -2.28 -15.58
C ALA A 502 -28.11 -3.41 -14.64
N ALA A 503 -28.94 -4.33 -15.14
CA ALA A 503 -29.40 -5.49 -14.37
C ALA A 503 -29.38 -6.76 -15.23
N TYR A 504 -28.90 -7.84 -14.62
CA TYR A 504 -28.81 -9.16 -15.24
C TYR A 504 -28.87 -10.26 -14.17
N LYS A 505 -29.78 -11.23 -14.32
CA LYS A 505 -29.95 -12.40 -13.41
C LYS A 505 -29.93 -12.09 -11.91
N GLY A 506 -30.54 -10.97 -11.50
CA GLY A 506 -30.61 -10.55 -10.09
C GLY A 506 -29.43 -9.68 -9.63
N THR A 507 -28.34 -9.63 -10.40
CA THR A 507 -27.27 -8.64 -10.21
C THR A 507 -27.70 -7.30 -10.76
N LYS A 508 -27.52 -6.23 -9.97
CA LYS A 508 -27.83 -4.85 -10.35
C LYS A 508 -26.65 -3.95 -10.04
N VAL A 509 -26.22 -3.17 -11.03
CA VAL A 509 -25.17 -2.16 -10.90
C VAL A 509 -25.71 -0.79 -11.27
N VAL A 510 -25.24 0.25 -10.59
CA VAL A 510 -25.60 1.64 -10.88
C VAL A 510 -24.30 2.44 -11.11
N LEU A 511 -24.22 3.13 -12.24
CA LEU A 511 -23.16 4.07 -12.55
C LEU A 511 -23.73 5.48 -12.64
N TRP A 512 -22.89 6.46 -12.29
CA TRP A 512 -23.22 7.88 -12.34
C TRP A 512 -22.28 8.58 -13.29
N VAL A 513 -22.83 9.20 -14.32
CA VAL A 513 -22.04 9.87 -15.37
C VAL A 513 -22.42 11.35 -15.40
N PRO A 514 -21.49 12.28 -15.18
CA PRO A 514 -21.76 13.70 -15.33
C PRO A 514 -21.92 14.07 -16.81
N ARG A 515 -22.89 14.93 -17.11
CA ARG A 515 -23.03 15.57 -18.43
C ARG A 515 -22.40 16.95 -18.40
N THR A 516 -21.43 17.18 -19.28
CA THR A 516 -20.87 18.52 -19.53
C THR A 516 -21.76 19.33 -20.45
N ASP A 517 -22.48 18.67 -21.38
CA ASP A 517 -23.38 19.30 -22.33
C ASP A 517 -24.80 18.69 -22.25
N ILE A 518 -25.83 19.52 -22.47
CA ILE A 518 -27.23 19.10 -22.47
C ILE A 518 -27.64 18.51 -23.84
N GLU A 519 -26.87 18.79 -24.88
CA GLU A 519 -27.15 18.30 -26.24
C GLU A 519 -26.78 16.82 -26.41
N GLU A 520 -27.43 16.15 -27.37
CA GLU A 520 -27.11 14.76 -27.72
C GLU A 520 -25.65 14.66 -28.18
N GLY A 521 -24.87 13.81 -27.50
CA GLY A 521 -23.43 13.66 -27.74
C GLY A 521 -22.98 12.21 -27.92
N PRO A 522 -21.67 11.97 -28.07
CA PRO A 522 -21.11 10.62 -28.19
C PRO A 522 -21.54 9.66 -27.05
N LEU A 523 -21.76 10.20 -25.85
CA LEU A 523 -22.25 9.44 -24.70
C LEU A 523 -23.66 8.85 -24.95
N ASP A 524 -24.57 9.59 -25.58
CA ASP A 524 -25.93 9.12 -25.87
C ASP A 524 -25.91 7.93 -26.82
N ASP A 525 -25.07 7.99 -27.85
CA ASP A 525 -24.89 6.90 -28.82
C ASP A 525 -24.33 5.65 -28.14
N VAL A 526 -23.34 5.81 -27.25
CA VAL A 526 -22.77 4.69 -26.47
C VAL A 526 -23.81 4.08 -25.54
N LEU A 527 -24.52 4.89 -24.75
CA LEU A 527 -25.53 4.42 -23.80
C LEU A 527 -26.69 3.70 -24.50
N LYS A 528 -27.18 4.26 -25.61
CA LYS A 528 -28.23 3.64 -26.44
C LYS A 528 -27.76 2.31 -27.05
N THR A 529 -26.51 2.26 -27.52
CA THR A 529 -25.90 1.02 -28.03
C THR A 529 -25.83 -0.05 -26.93
N LEU A 530 -25.38 0.33 -25.73
CA LEU A 530 -25.33 -0.57 -24.58
C LEU A 530 -26.73 -1.01 -24.14
N GLU A 531 -27.73 -0.14 -24.16
CA GLU A 531 -29.14 -0.47 -23.85
C GLU A 531 -29.71 -1.52 -24.79
N VAL A 532 -29.60 -1.29 -26.12
CA VAL A 532 -30.07 -2.23 -27.14
C VAL A 532 -29.37 -3.58 -26.98
N ARG A 533 -28.06 -3.56 -26.73
CA ARG A 533 -27.26 -4.78 -26.57
C ARG A 533 -27.60 -5.54 -25.28
N ALA A 534 -27.76 -4.85 -24.16
CA ALA A 534 -28.19 -5.46 -22.90
C ALA A 534 -29.53 -6.16 -23.06
N GLY A 535 -30.50 -5.52 -23.73
CA GLY A 535 -31.80 -6.12 -24.03
C GLY A 535 -31.70 -7.36 -24.92
N ALA A 536 -30.86 -7.31 -25.96
CA ALA A 536 -30.62 -8.46 -26.85
C ALA A 536 -29.98 -9.66 -26.13
N LEU A 537 -29.23 -9.42 -25.06
CA LEU A 537 -28.59 -10.45 -24.23
C LEU A 537 -29.47 -10.92 -23.06
N GLY A 538 -30.73 -10.48 -22.97
CA GLY A 538 -31.66 -10.86 -21.90
C GLY A 538 -31.45 -10.09 -20.58
N GLY A 539 -30.61 -9.07 -20.57
CA GLY A 539 -30.47 -8.12 -19.48
C GLY A 539 -31.30 -6.86 -19.70
N SER A 540 -31.03 -5.85 -18.88
CA SER A 540 -31.57 -4.50 -19.08
C SER A 540 -30.51 -3.47 -18.71
N LEU A 541 -30.51 -2.36 -19.44
CA LEU A 541 -29.79 -1.16 -19.06
C LEU A 541 -30.75 -0.01 -19.22
N ARG A 542 -30.90 0.80 -18.16
CA ARG A 542 -31.79 1.95 -18.13
C ARG A 542 -30.98 3.17 -17.78
N VAL A 543 -31.12 4.21 -18.58
CA VAL A 543 -30.57 5.52 -18.29
C VAL A 543 -31.68 6.40 -17.72
N GLU A 544 -31.40 7.05 -16.60
CA GLU A 544 -32.27 8.06 -16.02
C GLU A 544 -31.49 9.34 -15.82
N GLN A 545 -31.91 10.40 -16.48
CA GLN A 545 -31.30 11.70 -16.31
C GLN A 545 -31.86 12.36 -15.04
N ILE A 546 -30.96 12.79 -14.16
CA ILE A 546 -31.26 13.46 -12.91
C ILE A 546 -30.56 14.81 -12.94
N ALA A 547 -31.30 15.86 -12.61
CA ALA A 547 -30.77 17.20 -12.63
C ALA A 547 -30.89 17.85 -11.25
N TYR A 548 -29.86 18.59 -10.89
CA TYR A 548 -29.77 19.36 -9.66
C TYR A 548 -29.56 20.82 -10.01
N ASP A 549 -30.43 21.68 -9.49
CA ASP A 549 -30.21 23.13 -9.55
C ASP A 549 -29.07 23.48 -8.59
N LEU A 550 -28.07 24.19 -9.11
CA LEU A 550 -26.91 24.59 -8.34
C LEU A 550 -27.03 26.07 -7.94
N PRO A 551 -26.57 26.44 -6.73
CA PRO A 551 -26.43 27.84 -6.37
C PRO A 551 -25.30 28.49 -7.17
N SER A 552 -25.13 29.81 -7.02
CA SER A 552 -23.93 30.48 -7.53
C SER A 552 -22.66 29.89 -6.91
N GLU A 553 -21.55 29.92 -7.65
CA GLU A 553 -20.26 29.40 -7.16
C GLU A 553 -19.85 30.04 -5.82
N GLU A 554 -20.04 31.34 -5.67
CA GLU A 554 -19.71 32.04 -4.42
C GLU A 554 -20.57 31.55 -3.24
N GLU A 555 -21.87 31.36 -3.45
CA GLU A 555 -22.77 30.83 -2.43
C GLU A 555 -22.42 29.38 -2.06
N PHE A 556 -22.12 28.54 -3.05
CA PHE A 556 -21.69 27.16 -2.86
C PHE A 556 -20.44 27.07 -1.98
N LEU A 557 -19.37 27.75 -2.39
CA LEU A 557 -18.08 27.74 -1.68
C LEU A 557 -18.21 28.33 -0.28
N ARG A 558 -18.99 29.40 -0.12
CA ARG A 558 -19.27 30.00 1.20
C ARG A 558 -20.00 29.01 2.10
N SER A 559 -20.97 28.26 1.57
CA SER A 559 -21.68 27.22 2.33
C SER A 559 -20.72 26.13 2.79
N LEU A 560 -19.87 25.62 1.90
CA LEU A 560 -18.90 24.57 2.22
C LEU A 560 -17.87 25.01 3.27
N ALA A 561 -17.34 26.22 3.17
CA ALA A 561 -16.34 26.73 4.11
C ALA A 561 -16.83 26.79 5.57
N THR A 562 -18.15 26.77 5.79
CA THR A 562 -18.76 26.76 7.15
C THR A 562 -19.00 25.37 7.72
N ARG A 563 -18.72 24.30 6.96
CA ARG A 563 -18.99 22.92 7.38
C ARG A 563 -18.01 22.47 8.48
N PRO A 564 -18.45 21.64 9.45
CA PRO A 564 -17.61 21.21 10.56
C PRO A 564 -16.57 20.14 10.18
N ASN A 565 -16.77 19.40 9.09
CA ASN A 565 -15.88 18.31 8.68
C ASN A 565 -14.58 18.82 8.03
N ARG A 566 -13.62 19.20 8.88
CA ARG A 566 -12.31 19.73 8.47
C ARG A 566 -11.52 18.80 7.57
N ALA A 567 -11.63 17.49 7.76
CA ALA A 567 -10.89 16.52 6.96
C ALA A 567 -11.33 16.54 5.50
N ILE A 568 -12.64 16.61 5.25
CA ILE A 568 -13.14 16.68 3.87
C ILE A 568 -12.90 18.04 3.27
N LEU A 569 -13.04 19.13 4.04
CA LEU A 569 -12.63 20.44 3.56
C LEU A 569 -11.15 20.45 3.17
N ALA A 570 -10.28 19.76 3.91
CA ALA A 570 -8.89 19.57 3.53
C ALA A 570 -8.76 18.87 2.17
N SER A 571 -9.49 17.77 1.96
CA SER A 571 -9.51 17.09 0.66
C SER A 571 -10.03 17.97 -0.49
N LEU A 572 -10.98 18.88 -0.24
CA LEU A 572 -11.43 19.84 -1.26
C LEU A 572 -10.35 20.88 -1.58
N GLY A 573 -9.65 21.39 -0.56
CA GLY A 573 -8.49 22.24 -0.77
C GLY A 573 -7.39 21.53 -1.55
N ASP A 574 -7.16 20.25 -1.26
CA ASP A 574 -6.21 19.41 -1.98
C ASP A 574 -6.60 19.26 -3.46
N VAL A 575 -7.89 19.07 -3.81
CA VAL A 575 -8.35 19.02 -5.22
C VAL A 575 -7.93 20.29 -5.98
N HIS A 576 -8.16 21.47 -5.41
CA HIS A 576 -7.76 22.74 -6.03
C HIS A 576 -6.24 22.91 -6.09
N ALA A 577 -5.51 22.44 -5.08
CA ALA A 577 -4.05 22.44 -5.11
C ALA A 577 -3.49 21.58 -6.25
N HIS A 578 -4.08 20.41 -6.51
CA HIS A 578 -3.71 19.55 -7.63
C HIS A 578 -4.04 20.20 -8.98
N ARG A 579 -5.23 20.80 -9.14
CA ARG A 579 -5.59 21.53 -10.37
C ARG A 579 -4.68 22.73 -10.62
N ALA A 580 -4.33 23.47 -9.58
CA ALA A 580 -3.34 24.54 -9.66
C ALA A 580 -1.98 23.98 -10.11
N PHE A 581 -1.56 22.83 -9.60
CA PHE A 581 -0.34 22.17 -10.01
C PHE A 581 -0.38 21.70 -11.47
N ASP A 582 -1.48 21.11 -11.93
CA ASP A 582 -1.66 20.69 -13.33
C ASP A 582 -1.70 21.88 -14.31
N ALA A 583 -2.37 22.97 -13.92
CA ALA A 583 -2.31 24.22 -14.66
C ALA A 583 -0.88 24.78 -14.69
N TYR A 584 -0.15 24.65 -13.58
CA TYR A 584 1.23 25.09 -13.48
C TYR A 584 2.12 24.28 -14.41
N THR A 585 2.09 22.94 -14.35
CA THR A 585 2.85 22.02 -15.25
C THR A 585 2.58 22.29 -16.72
N ALA A 586 1.35 22.66 -17.07
CA ALA A 586 0.99 23.04 -18.43
C ALA A 586 1.29 24.52 -18.81
N GLY A 587 1.88 25.32 -17.91
CA GLY A 587 2.23 26.72 -18.18
C GLY A 587 1.05 27.70 -18.18
N ARG A 588 -0.11 27.31 -17.65
CA ARG A 588 -1.35 28.11 -17.63
C ARG A 588 -1.45 28.95 -16.35
N LEU A 589 -0.53 29.90 -16.17
CA LEU A 589 -0.39 30.66 -14.91
C LEU A 589 -1.65 31.43 -14.45
N VAL A 590 -2.52 31.84 -15.39
CA VAL A 590 -3.79 32.49 -15.04
C VAL A 590 -4.73 31.53 -14.30
N GLU A 591 -4.81 30.28 -14.76
CA GLU A 591 -5.60 29.23 -14.12
C GLU A 591 -5.01 28.83 -12.76
N VAL A 592 -3.67 28.82 -12.64
CA VAL A 592 -2.98 28.60 -11.36
C VAL A 592 -3.47 29.60 -10.31
N GLY A 593 -3.52 30.90 -10.66
CA GLY A 593 -4.00 31.93 -9.74
C GLY A 593 -5.43 31.71 -9.27
N ALA A 594 -6.33 31.34 -10.19
CA ALA A 594 -7.73 31.09 -9.87
C ALA A 594 -7.91 29.85 -8.98
N GLU A 595 -7.25 28.74 -9.29
CA GLU A 595 -7.32 27.51 -8.50
C GLU A 595 -6.67 27.68 -7.11
N LEU A 596 -5.58 28.45 -7.02
CA LEU A 596 -5.02 28.82 -5.71
C LEU A 596 -6.03 29.60 -4.88
N ASP A 597 -6.67 30.63 -5.44
CA ASP A 597 -7.67 31.42 -4.71
C ASP A 597 -8.84 30.59 -4.18
N LEU A 598 -9.15 29.46 -4.84
CA LEU A 598 -10.11 28.47 -4.36
C LEU A 598 -9.51 27.57 -3.27
N ALA A 599 -8.32 27.02 -3.47
CA ALA A 599 -7.61 26.20 -2.48
C ALA A 599 -7.46 26.94 -1.14
N LEU A 600 -7.15 28.23 -1.20
CA LEU A 600 -6.96 29.12 -0.04
C LEU A 600 -8.20 29.28 0.86
N ARG A 601 -9.39 28.90 0.37
CA ARG A 601 -10.64 28.95 1.14
C ARG A 601 -10.81 27.75 2.06
N PHE A 602 -10.01 26.71 1.87
CA PHE A 602 -10.09 25.45 2.59
C PHE A 602 -8.82 25.21 3.42
N PRO A 603 -8.88 24.37 4.47
CA PRO A 603 -7.68 23.73 4.98
C PRO A 603 -6.98 22.96 3.85
N VAL A 604 -5.68 22.72 3.96
CA VAL A 604 -4.94 21.80 3.07
C VAL A 604 -3.95 21.01 3.90
N THR A 605 -3.53 19.88 3.36
CA THR A 605 -2.47 19.06 3.95
C THR A 605 -1.12 19.77 3.94
N GLY A 606 -0.18 19.30 4.75
CA GLY A 606 1.19 19.85 4.80
C GLY A 606 1.87 19.82 3.44
N ASP A 607 1.74 18.71 2.70
CA ASP A 607 2.31 18.53 1.35
C ASP A 607 1.78 19.55 0.35
N ASN A 608 0.45 19.73 0.33
CA ASN A 608 -0.16 20.71 -0.56
C ASN A 608 0.09 22.16 -0.11
N ALA A 609 0.28 22.42 1.18
CA ALA A 609 0.69 23.74 1.66
C ALA A 609 2.07 24.15 1.10
N ASN A 610 3.02 23.21 0.96
CA ASN A 610 4.29 23.50 0.28
C ASN A 610 4.08 23.81 -1.21
N ASN A 611 3.28 23.00 -1.92
CA ASN A 611 3.03 23.20 -3.35
C ASN A 611 2.30 24.52 -3.63
N ILE A 612 1.30 24.87 -2.81
CA ILE A 612 0.61 26.16 -2.82
C ILE A 612 1.61 27.30 -2.58
N GLY A 613 2.46 27.17 -1.56
CA GLY A 613 3.50 28.16 -1.28
C GLY A 613 4.43 28.40 -2.47
N TYR A 614 4.88 27.31 -3.11
CA TYR A 614 5.72 27.37 -4.30
C TYR A 614 5.02 28.08 -5.48
N MET A 615 3.77 27.72 -5.79
CA MET A 615 3.02 28.33 -6.88
C MET A 615 2.65 29.80 -6.60
N LEU A 616 2.34 30.16 -5.35
CA LEU A 616 2.13 31.57 -4.96
C LEU A 616 3.39 32.39 -5.16
N MET A 617 4.56 31.83 -4.83
CA MET A 617 5.86 32.47 -5.08
C MET A 617 6.08 32.70 -6.57
N SER A 618 5.74 31.72 -7.41
CA SER A 618 5.87 31.81 -8.87
C SER A 618 4.96 32.90 -9.49
N LEU A 619 3.82 33.20 -8.86
CA LEU A 619 2.93 34.30 -9.22
C LEU A 619 3.32 35.65 -8.59
N GLY A 620 4.42 35.72 -7.84
CA GLY A 620 4.87 36.93 -7.13
C GLY A 620 4.06 37.27 -5.87
N ARG A 621 3.19 36.39 -5.38
CA ARG A 621 2.38 36.54 -4.16
C ARG A 621 3.17 36.12 -2.91
N LEU A 622 4.30 36.79 -2.68
CA LEU A 622 5.35 36.35 -1.74
C LEU A 622 4.91 36.27 -0.28
N ASP A 623 4.09 37.22 0.21
CA ASP A 623 3.60 37.19 1.59
C ASP A 623 2.65 36.01 1.84
N GLU A 624 1.83 35.66 0.85
CA GLU A 624 0.95 34.50 0.93
C GLU A 624 1.75 33.20 0.83
N ALA A 625 2.73 33.15 -0.08
CA ALA A 625 3.65 32.02 -0.21
C ALA A 625 4.32 31.71 1.14
N ARG A 626 4.88 32.74 1.79
CA ARG A 626 5.48 32.64 3.13
C ARG A 626 4.52 31.99 4.13
N ARG A 627 3.29 32.49 4.22
CA ARG A 627 2.30 32.00 5.19
C ARG A 627 2.01 30.51 5.00
N TRP A 628 1.88 30.05 3.76
CA TRP A 628 1.60 28.63 3.47
C TRP A 628 2.78 27.72 3.72
N LEU A 629 3.99 28.19 3.45
CA LEU A 629 5.21 27.47 3.79
C LEU A 629 5.37 27.34 5.31
N GLU A 630 5.02 28.38 6.08
CA GLU A 630 4.97 28.31 7.55
C GLU A 630 3.87 27.35 8.05
N ILE A 631 2.70 27.31 7.40
CA ILE A 631 1.64 26.32 7.69
C ILE A 631 2.14 24.89 7.44
N CYS A 632 2.81 24.65 6.31
CA CYS A 632 3.42 23.36 5.99
C CYS A 632 4.39 22.91 7.10
N LEU A 633 5.26 23.82 7.57
CA LEU A 633 6.28 23.52 8.59
C LEU A 633 5.72 23.33 10.00
N THR A 634 4.54 23.88 10.29
CA THR A 634 3.85 23.74 11.57
C THR A 634 2.83 22.60 11.59
N GLY A 635 2.53 22.03 10.42
CA GLY A 635 1.67 20.85 10.27
C GLY A 635 2.30 19.60 10.90
N GLY A 636 1.53 18.89 11.73
CA GLY A 636 2.00 17.70 12.44
C GLY A 636 2.31 16.49 11.55
N ASP A 637 1.78 16.47 10.33
CA ASP A 637 1.81 15.31 9.42
C ASP A 637 2.78 15.48 8.23
N THR A 638 3.57 16.57 8.20
CA THR A 638 4.50 16.85 7.09
C THR A 638 5.70 15.91 7.13
N ASP A 639 5.90 15.12 6.07
CA ASP A 639 7.04 14.22 5.97
C ASP A 639 8.38 14.99 5.85
N GLY A 640 9.50 14.29 6.07
CA GLY A 640 10.82 14.93 6.07
C GLY A 640 11.19 15.58 4.73
N TYR A 641 10.69 15.06 3.62
CA TYR A 641 11.00 15.56 2.27
C TYR A 641 10.21 16.83 1.99
N THR A 642 8.90 16.82 2.24
CA THR A 642 8.09 18.03 2.16
C THR A 642 8.60 19.11 3.11
N ARG A 643 9.02 18.75 4.32
CA ARG A 643 9.60 19.70 5.28
C ARG A 643 10.89 20.33 4.75
N ALA A 644 11.74 19.55 4.10
CA ALA A 644 12.94 20.06 3.46
C ALA A 644 12.61 21.05 2.34
N LEU A 645 11.67 20.70 1.46
CA LEU A 645 11.19 21.58 0.39
C LEU A 645 10.58 22.87 0.93
N ALA A 646 9.74 22.78 1.96
CA ALA A 646 9.08 23.93 2.56
C ALA A 646 10.08 24.90 3.20
N HIS A 647 11.10 24.39 3.91
CA HIS A 647 12.19 25.22 4.41
C HIS A 647 13.01 25.87 3.29
N TYR A 648 13.30 25.13 2.22
CA TYR A 648 14.01 25.69 1.06
C TYR A 648 13.20 26.80 0.38
N ASN A 649 11.93 26.53 0.06
CA ASN A 649 11.02 27.49 -0.56
C ASN A 649 10.79 28.72 0.33
N LEU A 650 10.77 28.55 1.65
CA LEU A 650 10.66 29.66 2.61
C LEU A 650 11.92 30.53 2.61
N ALA A 651 13.10 29.93 2.47
CA ALA A 651 14.35 30.66 2.31
C ALA A 651 14.38 31.48 1.00
N VAL A 652 13.94 30.90 -0.12
CA VAL A 652 13.87 31.60 -1.42
C VAL A 652 12.84 32.72 -1.38
N THR A 653 11.66 32.48 -0.80
CA THR A 653 10.62 33.50 -0.56
C THR A 653 11.16 34.63 0.31
N GLY A 654 11.86 34.30 1.40
CA GLY A 654 12.50 35.27 2.29
C GLY A 654 13.57 36.10 1.59
N LEU A 655 14.34 35.49 0.69
CA LEU A 655 15.31 36.22 -0.13
C LEU A 655 14.63 37.22 -1.08
N ALA A 656 13.49 36.85 -1.67
CA ALA A 656 12.67 37.75 -2.50
C ALA A 656 11.99 38.87 -1.70
N LEU A 657 11.72 38.65 -0.41
CA LEU A 657 11.20 39.64 0.54
C LEU A 657 12.29 40.45 1.26
N ASP A 658 13.56 40.34 0.84
CA ASP A 658 14.72 41.01 1.44
C ASP A 658 14.91 40.74 2.96
N TRP A 659 14.67 39.50 3.39
CA TRP A 659 14.91 39.10 4.79
C TRP A 659 16.38 39.23 5.18
N PRO A 660 16.70 39.36 6.49
CA PRO A 660 18.08 39.27 6.97
C PRO A 660 18.73 37.96 6.53
N ALA A 661 20.00 38.01 6.10
CA ALA A 661 20.73 36.83 5.61
C ALA A 661 20.74 35.68 6.62
N GLY A 662 20.78 35.99 7.92
CA GLY A 662 20.72 34.99 9.00
C GLY A 662 19.39 34.22 9.06
N GLU A 663 18.26 34.85 8.70
CA GLU A 663 16.96 34.17 8.66
C GLU A 663 16.83 33.26 7.43
N VAL A 664 17.36 33.70 6.28
CA VAL A 664 17.45 32.86 5.07
C VAL A 664 18.34 31.65 5.35
N GLU A 665 19.53 31.86 5.91
CA GLU A 665 20.47 30.77 6.23
C GLU A 665 19.89 29.78 7.26
N LYS A 666 19.14 30.27 8.26
CA LYS A 666 18.45 29.40 9.22
C LYS A 666 17.52 28.41 8.52
N ASN A 667 16.75 28.86 7.54
CA ASN A 667 15.84 28.00 6.79
C ASN A 667 16.59 27.05 5.84
N LEU A 668 17.66 27.50 5.17
CA LEU A 668 18.52 26.61 4.37
C LEU A 668 19.16 25.50 5.22
N ALA A 669 19.63 25.84 6.43
CA ALA A 669 20.20 24.87 7.36
C ALA A 669 19.15 23.86 7.85
N ALA A 670 17.92 24.32 8.13
CA ALA A 670 16.81 23.44 8.51
C ALA A 670 16.38 22.51 7.36
N SER A 671 16.38 23.01 6.13
CA SER A 671 16.17 22.18 4.93
C SER A 671 17.24 21.08 4.84
N LEU A 672 18.52 21.44 4.98
CA LEU A 672 19.63 20.47 4.95
C LEU A 672 19.57 19.45 6.10
N ALA A 673 19.13 19.85 7.28
CA ALA A 673 18.92 18.95 8.41
C ALA A 673 17.79 17.93 8.11
N ALA A 674 16.64 18.39 7.62
CA ALA A 674 15.51 17.54 7.25
C ALA A 674 15.88 16.55 6.12
N ILE A 675 16.68 16.99 5.15
CA ILE A 675 17.28 16.13 4.12
C ILE A 675 18.16 15.06 4.79
N GLY A 676 19.04 15.44 5.71
CA GLY A 676 19.96 14.53 6.39
C GLY A 676 19.26 13.38 7.13
N GLU A 677 18.05 13.60 7.64
CA GLU A 677 17.24 12.57 8.31
C GLU A 677 16.74 11.47 7.35
N LEU A 678 16.59 11.77 6.06
CA LEU A 678 16.03 10.84 5.06
C LEU A 678 17.05 9.85 4.49
N GLN A 679 18.36 10.08 4.68
CA GLN A 679 19.45 9.21 4.22
C GLN A 679 19.46 8.86 2.72
N LEU A 680 18.90 9.70 1.85
CA LEU A 680 18.92 9.49 0.38
C LEU A 680 20.23 10.04 -0.22
N ALA A 681 20.64 9.45 -1.35
CA ALA A 681 21.84 9.87 -2.08
C ALA A 681 21.63 11.20 -2.83
N ARG A 682 20.45 11.39 -3.42
CA ARG A 682 20.00 12.58 -4.15
C ARG A 682 18.58 12.97 -3.75
N TYR A 683 18.27 14.25 -3.93
CA TYR A 683 16.99 14.84 -3.56
C TYR A 683 16.49 15.69 -4.72
N GLU A 684 16.06 15.01 -5.78
CA GLU A 684 15.56 15.65 -7.00
C GLU A 684 14.12 16.14 -6.77
N ALA A 685 13.94 17.46 -6.85
CA ALA A 685 12.64 18.09 -6.81
C ALA A 685 12.08 18.25 -8.22
N GLY A 686 10.75 18.18 -8.41
CA GLY A 686 10.14 18.38 -9.73
C GLY A 686 10.52 19.73 -10.34
N CYS A 687 10.45 20.80 -9.54
CA CYS A 687 10.98 22.11 -9.89
C CYS A 687 11.36 22.91 -8.64
N LEU A 688 12.38 23.77 -8.73
CA LEU A 688 12.77 24.73 -7.69
C LEU A 688 13.26 26.04 -8.31
N PHE A 689 12.95 27.17 -7.65
CA PHE A 689 13.52 28.48 -8.01
C PHE A 689 14.88 28.69 -7.33
N GLY A 690 15.89 29.07 -8.11
CA GLY A 690 17.20 29.46 -7.61
C GLY A 690 17.59 30.86 -8.06
N PRO A 691 18.39 31.61 -7.28
CA PRO A 691 18.84 32.93 -7.67
C PRO A 691 19.91 32.86 -8.78
N GLU A 692 19.76 33.71 -9.79
CA GLU A 692 20.77 33.98 -10.82
C GLU A 692 21.06 35.47 -10.94
N ARG A 693 22.29 35.83 -11.29
CA ARG A 693 22.66 37.24 -11.51
C ARG A 693 22.12 37.70 -12.86
N SER A 694 21.37 38.80 -12.86
CA SER A 694 20.88 39.44 -14.09
C SER A 694 21.21 40.94 -14.03
N GLY A 695 22.28 41.35 -14.71
CA GLY A 695 22.82 42.71 -14.63
C GLY A 695 23.24 43.09 -13.21
N ASP A 696 22.70 44.22 -12.72
CA ASP A 696 22.90 44.70 -11.34
C ASP A 696 21.89 44.11 -10.35
N GLY A 697 20.96 43.27 -10.82
CA GLY A 697 19.91 42.64 -10.03
C GLY A 697 20.06 41.13 -9.90
N MET A 698 19.06 40.52 -9.28
CA MET A 698 18.93 39.08 -9.12
C MET A 698 17.57 38.63 -9.65
N VAL A 699 17.55 37.56 -10.44
CA VAL A 699 16.31 36.95 -10.91
C VAL A 699 16.20 35.54 -10.34
N MET A 700 14.99 35.13 -9.98
CA MET A 700 14.72 33.77 -9.53
C MET A 700 14.40 32.91 -10.75
N VAL A 701 15.30 31.99 -11.12
CA VAL A 701 15.15 31.12 -12.28
C VAL A 701 14.67 29.75 -11.81
N GLU A 702 13.56 29.29 -12.37
CA GLU A 702 13.06 27.94 -12.14
C GLU A 702 13.95 26.90 -12.84
N ARG A 703 14.25 25.82 -12.14
CA ARG A 703 14.95 24.65 -12.67
C ARG A 703 14.07 23.42 -12.52
N LEU A 704 14.04 22.57 -13.54
CA LEU A 704 13.31 21.29 -13.54
C LEU A 704 14.23 20.16 -13.09
N GLY A 705 13.76 19.28 -12.20
CA GLY A 705 14.56 18.17 -11.66
C GLY A 705 15.80 18.54 -10.81
N PRO A 706 15.92 19.72 -10.15
CA PRO A 706 17.16 20.06 -9.46
C PRO A 706 17.35 19.27 -8.16
N ASP A 707 18.60 18.96 -7.81
CA ASP A 707 18.95 18.48 -6.48
C ASP A 707 18.89 19.64 -5.48
N ILE A 708 18.09 19.49 -4.42
CA ILE A 708 17.89 20.55 -3.42
C ILE A 708 19.19 20.99 -2.73
N ARG A 709 20.21 20.13 -2.58
CA ARG A 709 21.49 20.49 -1.96
C ARG A 709 22.27 21.46 -2.87
N GLU A 710 22.28 21.18 -4.16
CA GLU A 710 22.88 22.08 -5.15
C GLU A 710 22.15 23.43 -5.17
N MET A 711 20.83 23.40 -5.03
CA MET A 711 20.01 24.61 -4.94
C MET A 711 20.28 25.41 -3.66
N ILE A 712 20.47 24.75 -2.50
CA ILE A 712 20.86 25.39 -1.24
C ILE A 712 22.22 26.08 -1.39
N ASP A 713 23.22 25.41 -1.96
CA ASP A 713 24.55 25.97 -2.19
C ASP A 713 24.51 27.13 -3.21
N GLY A 714 23.61 27.04 -4.19
CA GLY A 714 23.24 28.14 -5.08
C GLY A 714 22.83 29.39 -4.31
N VAL A 715 21.83 29.27 -3.42
CA VAL A 715 21.31 30.39 -2.62
C VAL A 715 22.39 30.96 -1.69
N ARG A 716 23.17 30.11 -1.01
CA ARG A 716 24.24 30.53 -0.08
C ARG A 716 25.29 31.43 -0.74
N ARG A 717 25.64 31.18 -2.00
CA ARG A 717 26.60 32.03 -2.74
C ARG A 717 26.13 33.48 -2.88
N PHE A 718 24.82 33.73 -2.86
CA PHE A 718 24.25 35.09 -2.92
C PHE A 718 24.15 35.75 -1.54
N LEU A 719 24.22 35.00 -0.44
CA LEU A 719 24.21 35.57 0.92
C LEU A 719 25.56 36.21 1.32
N GLY A 720 26.66 35.85 0.65
CA GLY A 720 28.03 36.26 0.99
C GLY A 720 28.50 37.64 0.52
N GLY A 721 27.61 38.57 0.13
CA GLY A 721 27.99 39.89 -0.42
C GLY A 721 26.88 40.95 -0.34
N VAL A 722 27.07 42.08 -1.03
CA VAL A 722 25.98 43.06 -1.24
C VAL A 722 24.89 42.36 -2.05
N ARG A 723 23.71 42.20 -1.44
CA ARG A 723 22.61 41.43 -2.02
C ARG A 723 21.92 42.28 -3.09
N PRO A 724 21.89 41.84 -4.35
CA PRO A 724 21.10 42.51 -5.38
C PRO A 724 19.62 42.35 -5.04
N ALA A 725 18.80 43.36 -5.37
CA ALA A 725 17.36 43.24 -5.26
C ALA A 725 16.82 42.18 -6.23
N VAL A 726 15.80 41.43 -5.80
CA VAL A 726 15.11 40.48 -6.67
C VAL A 726 14.22 41.25 -7.64
N THR A 727 14.48 41.10 -8.94
CA THR A 727 13.79 41.85 -10.01
C THR A 727 12.65 41.08 -10.65
N GLY A 728 12.52 39.78 -10.40
CA GLY A 728 11.44 38.95 -10.93
C GLY A 728 11.67 37.44 -10.79
N PHE A 729 10.73 36.68 -11.34
CA PHE A 729 10.76 35.22 -11.47
C PHE A 729 10.73 34.85 -12.96
N GLU A 730 11.64 33.97 -13.37
CA GLU A 730 11.74 33.42 -14.73
C GLU A 730 11.40 31.93 -14.68
N HIS A 731 10.32 31.54 -15.37
CA HIS A 731 9.88 30.15 -15.44
C HIS A 731 10.70 29.36 -16.46
N ALA A 732 10.94 28.08 -16.17
CA ALA A 732 11.56 27.19 -17.12
C ALA A 732 10.64 27.03 -18.35
N ALA A 733 11.23 26.97 -19.54
CA ALA A 733 10.48 26.65 -20.74
C ALA A 733 9.91 25.22 -20.61
N ARG A 734 8.58 25.10 -20.55
CA ARG A 734 7.88 23.81 -20.54
C ARG A 734 7.56 23.48 -21.98
N SER A 735 7.94 22.29 -22.45
CA SER A 735 7.53 21.86 -23.79
C SER A 735 6.02 21.70 -23.78
N SER A 736 5.32 22.37 -24.69
CA SER A 736 3.87 22.18 -24.91
C SER A 736 3.51 20.77 -25.40
N ASP A 737 4.52 19.95 -25.68
CA ASP A 737 4.40 18.67 -26.39
C ASP A 737 4.63 17.45 -25.47
N LEU A 738 4.47 17.61 -24.15
CA LEU A 738 4.43 16.49 -23.20
C LEU A 738 3.00 16.05 -22.91
#